data_AF-A0A359FP85-F1
#
_entry.id   AF-A0A359FP85-F1
#
_cell.length_a   1.000
_cell.length_b   1.000
_cell.length_c   1.000
_cell.angle_alpha   90.00
_cell.angle_beta   90.00
_cell.angle_gamma   90.00
#
_symmetry.space_group_name_H-M   'P 1'
#
loop_
_entity.id
_entity.type
_entity.pdbx_description
1 polymer ?
#
loop_
_entity_poly.entity_id
_entity_poly.type
_entity_poly.pdbx_seq_one_letter_code
_entity_poly.pdbx_strand_id
1 'polypeptide(L)'
;MFANSIYLVRKSLKWVYIPLFFSLYIVFNWIHLRSFDLENFSPEIVSLSTLQKFDISLRLSAFYSSVFIFIGCFIFIGFIIGLLQRYQIISRISIRILNYLSFTGLVFLVILLFQGSGKYFIELVMISQSIVAVQDLIIKYFYKRSNVFIPNEIYLWSLILAISALFPIRELFSYTARIFSLALYYKFYFVLNLLILNTYLVVSSRTKLSNKTVLSWFYPMAWLPGLSILSVEIPQILNQRGVNLLSAKYIYIALFLALITWIGLNIVFKRPLKTSRIVLQNKYAPLFVTGIVAFVYYQPFLPQSVDIFELGNPANSVMRLFDFTEIPMVDFLSSHMLSEQLFPYLYVLLNGYNGSLDFLTYNFLIYPIASLIVYFFFIKIFRRIWMSIFLALLFPYLFGLLPVSYAVLLISILLFYRLYNEYSLKKLLVFALWTAFLLSWKPEVGLANFYASSILLSIFLFNNFKRKVILDYVKVLTIILILAGSILGALSFFTESSILVNFKKAIIYFTANQAHGFSMLTYHFNRLFQLHYFVFPALVLTLTLAMILKTFKQTVDNKHRNLYWVILFLVIVYLVAAQRGLVRHNMFDTSMWISGPLFLILGLMLIYLLSFRFQVRVGMVFIIIATLLVGLFTFPENEKFAPVFDQYLSKFLRFDKIWGPMEQGVSRTKDPDRFVQKNFGDLNRYLDESLKDEETFYDFSNTPMAYFYAKRRVPGYFNQNPICINTRELEKLHLIEIEKLKMPVVVFNNVPQTYWDHVDRVPNELRHNLIANYLFQHYYPAYIINKHTIWLNNEQYLVMRERTDSLVQRLQPKSTQISLRKKDAGITNQWFVRAKIEKFSPTYSLIVNGFPVTAWYNPFYQAFEAILPPSVKESTIIVAANDTLHEISLFQSKYSLDTVSRKAQKFDLMKLPYVEGQYGKQSNSIAEEKLSEPLVSGKGRYVCVPASGVMVNQFNTIQLQMQAVKQGGKITCSYYKNGGEQGSFIFDVVPSDRATNYIIPVASQFNWFNFGADSLVFELTNLHDFPIESISLIAK
;
A
#
# COMPACT_ATOMS: atom_id res chain seq x y z
N MET A 1 -18.80 27.74 -34.91
CA MET A 1 -17.36 28.01 -34.65
C MET A 1 -16.58 26.78 -34.21
N PHE A 2 -16.92 26.12 -33.09
CA PHE A 2 -16.17 24.97 -32.54
C PHE A 2 -15.90 23.83 -33.55
N ALA A 3 -16.89 23.46 -34.36
CA ALA A 3 -16.73 22.46 -35.42
C ALA A 3 -15.71 22.87 -36.51
N ASN A 4 -15.61 24.16 -36.84
CA ASN A 4 -14.62 24.68 -37.79
C ASN A 4 -13.21 24.67 -37.20
N SER A 5 -13.06 24.95 -35.90
CA SER A 5 -11.77 24.88 -35.21
C SER A 5 -11.26 23.44 -35.11
N ILE A 6 -12.14 22.48 -34.79
CA ILE A 6 -11.81 21.05 -34.81
C ILE A 6 -11.43 20.58 -36.20
N TYR A 7 -12.14 21.05 -37.24
CA TYR A 7 -11.80 20.73 -38.63
C TYR A 7 -10.38 21.19 -39.02
N LEU A 8 -9.96 22.37 -38.55
CA LEU A 8 -8.63 22.91 -38.80
C LEU A 8 -7.52 22.12 -38.07
N VAL A 9 -7.70 21.85 -36.78
CA VAL A 9 -6.81 20.98 -35.98
C VAL A 9 -6.71 19.58 -36.60
N ARG A 10 -7.82 19.07 -37.13
CA ARG A 10 -7.86 17.78 -37.81
C ARG A 10 -7.07 17.77 -39.12
N LYS A 11 -7.07 18.86 -39.89
CA LYS A 11 -6.34 18.95 -41.16
C LYS A 11 -4.82 18.99 -40.92
N SER A 12 -4.38 19.57 -39.80
CA SER A 12 -2.97 19.66 -39.42
C SER A 12 -2.37 18.40 -38.81
N LEU A 13 -3.17 17.38 -38.45
CA LEU A 13 -2.67 16.08 -37.95
C LEU A 13 -1.78 15.31 -38.94
N LYS A 14 -1.80 15.66 -40.23
CA LYS A 14 -0.79 15.16 -41.18
C LYS A 14 0.64 15.59 -40.81
N TRP A 15 0.75 16.57 -39.92
CA TRP A 15 1.97 17.23 -39.45
C TRP A 15 2.08 17.13 -37.93
N VAL A 16 1.69 15.98 -37.35
CA VAL A 16 1.55 15.77 -35.90
C VAL A 16 2.83 15.98 -35.11
N TYR A 17 4.01 15.82 -35.74
CA TYR A 17 5.28 15.97 -35.03
C TYR A 17 5.54 17.43 -34.65
N ILE A 18 5.02 18.40 -35.41
CA ILE A 18 5.17 19.83 -35.10
C ILE A 18 4.47 20.20 -33.78
N PRO A 19 3.13 20.04 -33.62
CA PRO A 19 2.48 20.34 -32.35
C PRO A 19 2.98 19.46 -31.22
N LEU A 20 3.38 18.21 -31.47
CA LEU A 20 3.93 17.33 -30.44
C LEU A 20 5.28 17.84 -29.91
N PHE A 21 6.24 18.13 -30.79
CA PHE A 21 7.57 18.64 -30.43
C PHE A 21 7.47 19.90 -29.60
N PHE A 22 6.78 20.92 -30.11
CA PHE A 22 6.67 22.20 -29.43
C PHE A 22 5.91 22.10 -28.11
N SER A 23 4.86 21.28 -28.01
CA SER A 23 4.13 21.10 -26.75
C SER A 23 4.99 20.40 -25.70
N LEU A 24 5.75 19.37 -26.07
CA LEU A 24 6.67 18.70 -25.15
C LEU A 24 7.84 19.60 -24.75
N TYR A 25 8.38 20.39 -25.68
CA TYR A 25 9.44 21.36 -25.39
C TYR A 25 8.96 22.47 -24.44
N ILE A 26 7.74 22.98 -24.62
CA ILE A 26 7.14 23.96 -23.71
C ILE A 26 6.96 23.34 -22.32
N VAL A 27 6.41 22.13 -22.22
CA VAL A 27 6.24 21.43 -20.93
C VAL A 27 7.58 21.16 -20.26
N PHE A 28 8.59 20.72 -21.01
CA PHE A 28 9.95 20.47 -20.52
C PHE A 28 10.55 21.72 -19.87
N ASN A 29 10.52 22.86 -20.57
CA ASN A 29 10.99 24.13 -20.03
C ASN A 29 10.14 24.59 -18.84
N TRP A 30 8.82 24.41 -18.90
CA TRP A 30 7.91 24.80 -17.83
C TRP A 30 8.15 24.03 -16.52
N ILE A 31 8.48 22.74 -16.59
CA ILE A 31 8.86 21.94 -15.41
C ILE A 31 10.23 22.40 -14.87
N HIS A 32 11.21 22.63 -15.74
CA HIS A 32 12.56 23.03 -15.32
C HIS A 32 12.66 24.43 -14.71
N LEU A 33 11.71 25.31 -14.98
CA LEU A 33 11.64 26.64 -14.37
C LEU A 33 10.96 26.65 -12.99
N ARG A 34 10.44 25.52 -12.51
CA ARG A 34 9.73 25.42 -11.22
C ARG A 34 10.66 24.97 -10.11
N SER A 35 10.62 25.67 -8.98
CA SER A 35 11.04 25.12 -7.69
C SER A 35 9.90 24.32 -7.06
N PHE A 36 10.24 23.29 -6.30
CA PHE A 36 9.31 22.54 -5.45
C PHE A 36 9.64 22.72 -3.98
N ASP A 37 10.34 23.80 -3.67
CA ASP A 37 10.70 24.16 -2.31
C ASP A 37 9.44 24.51 -1.53
N LEU A 38 9.34 23.99 -0.32
CA LEU A 38 8.29 24.37 0.61
C LEU A 38 8.59 25.77 1.14
N GLU A 39 7.90 26.77 0.59
CA GLU A 39 7.99 28.17 1.02
C GLU A 39 6.98 28.49 2.13
N ASN A 40 5.78 27.89 2.07
CA ASN A 40 4.71 28.10 3.03
C ASN A 40 4.48 26.81 3.83
N PHE A 41 4.97 26.78 5.07
CA PHE A 41 4.72 25.67 5.98
C PHE A 41 3.45 25.88 6.78
N SER A 42 2.49 24.97 6.64
CA SER A 42 1.45 24.80 7.64
C SER A 42 2.03 23.95 8.78
N PRO A 43 2.03 24.39 10.05
CA PRO A 43 2.49 23.62 11.21
C PRO A 43 1.62 22.38 11.51
N GLU A 44 0.81 21.95 10.54
CA GLU A 44 -0.13 20.85 10.62
C GLU A 44 0.48 19.49 10.28
N ILE A 45 1.64 19.42 9.60
CA ILE A 45 2.17 18.13 9.09
C ILE A 45 3.70 18.05 9.19
N VAL A 46 4.20 17.21 10.10
CA VAL A 46 5.63 16.85 10.18
C VAL A 46 5.86 15.50 9.49
N SER A 47 6.46 15.54 8.31
CA SER A 47 6.75 14.36 7.47
C SER A 47 8.14 14.47 6.83
N LEU A 48 8.61 13.40 6.20
CA LEU A 48 9.90 13.41 5.52
C LEU A 48 10.01 14.50 4.44
N SER A 49 8.95 14.72 3.64
CA SER A 49 8.94 15.80 2.65
C SER A 49 9.02 17.18 3.30
N THR A 50 8.35 17.39 4.44
CA THR A 50 8.46 18.62 5.23
C THR A 50 9.88 18.81 5.77
N LEU A 51 10.48 17.78 6.39
CA LEU A 51 11.86 17.83 6.90
C LEU A 51 12.86 18.22 5.79
N GLN A 52 12.58 17.83 4.54
CA GLN A 52 13.44 18.10 3.39
C GLN A 52 13.13 19.42 2.66
N LYS A 53 12.19 20.23 3.17
CA LYS A 53 11.68 21.47 2.54
C LYS A 53 11.11 21.21 1.14
N PHE A 54 10.32 20.15 0.97
CA PHE A 54 9.71 19.78 -0.31
C PHE A 54 8.19 19.86 -0.25
N ASP A 55 7.57 20.58 -1.19
CA ASP A 55 6.11 20.70 -1.32
C ASP A 55 5.55 19.68 -2.33
N ILE A 56 4.84 18.69 -1.81
CA ILE A 56 4.21 17.64 -2.61
C ILE A 56 3.03 18.17 -3.42
N SER A 57 2.29 19.16 -2.91
CA SER A 57 1.15 19.78 -3.59
C SER A 57 1.60 20.56 -4.82
N LEU A 58 2.73 21.27 -4.75
CA LEU A 58 3.33 21.94 -5.90
C LEU A 58 3.76 20.93 -6.97
N ARG A 59 4.33 19.78 -6.60
CA ARG A 59 4.66 18.70 -7.55
C ARG A 59 3.42 18.16 -8.26
N LEU A 60 2.34 17.90 -7.53
CA LEU A 60 1.09 17.41 -8.09
C LEU A 60 0.43 18.44 -9.01
N SER A 61 0.34 19.69 -8.55
CA SER A 61 -0.12 20.81 -9.38
C SER A 61 0.72 20.95 -10.64
N ALA A 62 2.04 20.71 -10.51
CA ALA A 62 2.93 20.80 -11.64
C ALA A 62 2.63 19.74 -12.70
N PHE A 63 2.42 18.49 -12.27
CA PHE A 63 2.03 17.40 -13.15
C PHE A 63 0.71 17.68 -13.88
N TYR A 64 -0.36 18.03 -13.16
CA TYR A 64 -1.65 18.28 -13.78
C TYR A 64 -1.62 19.49 -14.71
N SER A 65 -0.96 20.57 -14.31
CA SER A 65 -0.79 21.74 -15.18
C SER A 65 0.03 21.40 -16.43
N SER A 66 1.04 20.52 -16.33
CA SER A 66 1.77 20.01 -17.51
C SER A 66 0.85 19.28 -18.49
N VAL A 67 -0.08 18.46 -17.98
CA VAL A 67 -1.08 17.78 -18.83
C VAL A 67 -1.98 18.79 -19.54
N PHE A 68 -2.49 19.80 -18.83
CA PHE A 68 -3.34 20.83 -19.43
C PHE A 68 -2.58 21.73 -20.42
N ILE A 69 -1.36 22.14 -20.08
CA ILE A 69 -0.47 22.91 -20.98
C ILE A 69 -0.17 22.08 -22.22
N PHE A 70 0.19 20.81 -22.08
CA PHE A 70 0.43 19.90 -23.20
C PHE A 70 -0.78 19.85 -24.15
N ILE A 71 -1.97 19.56 -23.61
CA ILE A 71 -3.20 19.45 -24.41
C ILE A 71 -3.53 20.80 -25.08
N GLY A 72 -3.45 21.90 -24.34
CA GLY A 72 -3.72 23.26 -24.82
C GLY A 72 -2.77 23.68 -25.94
N CYS A 73 -1.46 23.55 -25.72
CA CYS A 73 -0.44 23.84 -26.73
C CYS A 73 -0.58 22.94 -27.96
N PHE A 74 -0.85 21.65 -27.77
CA PHE A 74 -0.98 20.72 -28.88
C PHE A 74 -2.15 21.09 -29.80
N ILE A 75 -3.31 21.41 -29.19
CA ILE A 75 -4.51 21.86 -29.93
C ILE A 75 -4.26 23.22 -30.58
N PHE A 76 -3.67 24.17 -29.85
CA PHE A 76 -3.42 25.52 -30.35
C PHE A 76 -2.44 25.52 -31.53
N ILE A 77 -1.28 24.87 -31.40
CA ILE A 77 -0.29 24.77 -32.47
C ILE A 77 -0.88 24.00 -33.66
N GLY A 78 -1.63 22.93 -33.40
CA GLY A 78 -2.38 22.21 -34.43
C GLY A 78 -3.36 23.12 -35.16
N PHE A 79 -4.09 23.98 -34.45
CA PHE A 79 -5.04 24.92 -35.03
C PHE A 79 -4.33 25.97 -35.92
N ILE A 80 -3.23 26.55 -35.44
CA ILE A 80 -2.42 27.52 -36.18
C ILE A 80 -1.89 26.93 -37.48
N ILE A 81 -1.31 25.72 -37.45
CA ILE A 81 -0.85 25.02 -38.66
C ILE A 81 -2.02 24.79 -39.63
N GLY A 82 -3.19 24.43 -39.10
CA GLY A 82 -4.41 24.25 -39.89
C GLY A 82 -4.87 25.53 -40.59
N LEU A 83 -4.80 26.67 -39.90
CA LEU A 83 -5.11 28.01 -40.44
C LEU A 83 -4.11 28.42 -41.53
N LEU A 84 -2.80 28.34 -41.24
CA LEU A 84 -1.74 28.71 -42.19
C LEU A 84 -1.85 27.91 -43.50
N GLN A 85 -2.26 26.63 -43.42
CA GLN A 85 -2.55 25.81 -44.59
C GLN A 85 -3.84 26.16 -45.32
N ARG A 86 -4.87 26.63 -44.60
CA ARG A 86 -6.14 27.03 -45.21
C ARG A 86 -5.97 28.30 -46.03
N TYR A 87 -5.20 29.26 -45.53
CA TYR A 87 -4.92 30.53 -46.19
C TYR A 87 -3.69 30.50 -47.11
N GLN A 88 -3.09 29.32 -47.32
CA GLN A 88 -1.90 29.12 -48.18
C GLN A 88 -0.68 30.00 -47.80
N ILE A 89 -0.63 30.51 -46.57
CA ILE A 89 0.47 31.36 -46.06
C ILE A 89 1.79 30.59 -46.03
N ILE A 90 1.73 29.27 -45.80
CA ILE A 90 2.89 28.39 -45.83
C ILE A 90 2.69 27.29 -46.88
N SER A 91 3.70 27.09 -47.72
CA SER A 91 3.72 26.03 -48.74
C SER A 91 3.66 24.63 -48.11
N ARG A 92 3.13 23.65 -48.86
CA ARG A 92 3.11 22.25 -48.41
C ARG A 92 4.52 21.67 -48.20
N ILE A 93 5.50 22.15 -48.98
CA ILE A 93 6.89 21.72 -48.91
C ILE A 93 7.51 22.20 -47.59
N SER A 94 7.33 23.47 -47.24
CA SER A 94 7.85 24.07 -46.01
C SER A 94 7.29 23.38 -44.76
N ILE A 95 6.00 23.04 -44.72
CA ILE A 95 5.41 22.32 -43.57
C ILE A 95 5.91 20.87 -43.48
N ARG A 96 6.16 20.22 -44.62
CA ARG A 96 6.74 18.87 -44.63
C ARG A 96 8.15 18.88 -44.07
N ILE A 97 8.97 19.87 -44.43
CA ILE A 97 10.32 20.09 -43.87
C ILE A 97 10.23 20.34 -42.37
N LEU A 98 9.37 21.25 -41.91
CA LEU A 98 9.15 21.53 -40.49
C LEU A 98 8.71 20.29 -39.70
N ASN A 99 7.89 19.42 -40.29
CA ASN A 99 7.45 18.18 -39.66
C ASN A 99 8.59 17.16 -39.54
N TYR A 100 9.49 17.05 -40.52
CA TYR A 100 10.69 16.21 -40.40
C TYR A 100 11.68 16.78 -39.39
N LEU A 101 11.89 18.09 -39.37
CA LEU A 101 12.73 18.75 -38.36
C LEU A 101 12.15 18.58 -36.95
N SER A 102 10.83 18.65 -36.79
CA SER A 102 10.17 18.41 -35.50
C SER A 102 10.26 16.95 -35.07
N PHE A 103 10.22 16.00 -36.01
CA PHE A 103 10.49 14.59 -35.73
C PHE A 103 11.94 14.38 -35.26
N THR A 104 12.90 14.99 -35.95
CA THR A 104 14.31 14.99 -35.53
C THR A 104 14.47 15.64 -34.15
N GLY A 105 13.78 16.75 -33.88
CA GLY A 105 13.74 17.40 -32.58
C GLY A 105 13.14 16.52 -31.47
N LEU A 106 12.10 15.73 -31.77
CA LEU A 106 11.57 14.71 -30.85
C LEU A 106 12.59 13.61 -30.56
N VAL A 107 13.31 13.15 -31.58
CA VAL A 107 14.39 12.17 -31.43
C VAL A 107 15.49 12.73 -30.53
N PHE A 108 15.92 13.98 -30.73
CA PHE A 108 16.91 14.62 -29.86
C PHE A 108 16.38 14.88 -28.44
N LEU A 109 15.10 15.24 -28.27
CA LEU A 109 14.49 15.41 -26.96
C LEU A 109 14.44 14.06 -26.21
N VAL A 110 14.18 12.95 -26.90
CA VAL A 110 14.31 11.61 -26.35
C VAL A 110 15.77 11.26 -26.05
N ILE A 111 16.73 11.56 -26.92
CA ILE A 111 18.16 11.28 -26.68
C ILE A 111 18.72 12.07 -25.49
N LEU A 112 18.35 13.36 -25.35
CA LEU A 112 18.71 14.20 -24.21
C LEU A 112 18.22 13.63 -22.88
N LEU A 113 17.03 13.02 -22.86
CA LEU A 113 16.49 12.35 -21.68
C LEU A 113 17.24 11.05 -21.33
N PHE A 114 18.05 10.48 -22.23
CA PHE A 114 18.63 9.14 -22.09
C PHE A 114 20.16 9.12 -21.84
N GLN A 115 20.85 10.26 -21.82
CA GLN A 115 22.31 10.40 -21.56
C GLN A 115 23.24 9.32 -22.18
N GLY A 116 22.90 8.76 -23.36
CA GLY A 116 23.67 7.66 -23.97
C GLY A 116 23.60 7.60 -25.50
N SER A 117 24.72 7.23 -26.14
CA SER A 117 24.93 7.16 -27.59
C SER A 117 24.42 5.84 -28.20
N GLY A 118 23.51 5.91 -29.20
CA GLY A 118 22.74 4.77 -29.72
C GLY A 118 22.84 4.51 -31.23
N LYS A 119 24.02 4.69 -31.82
CA LYS A 119 24.24 4.67 -33.28
C LYS A 119 24.03 3.29 -33.95
N TYR A 120 24.11 2.17 -33.23
CA TYR A 120 24.11 0.82 -33.84
C TYR A 120 22.75 0.09 -33.87
N PHE A 121 21.67 0.69 -33.35
CA PHE A 121 20.38 0.00 -33.15
C PHE A 121 19.34 0.24 -34.26
N ILE A 122 19.47 1.32 -35.03
CA ILE A 122 18.58 1.62 -36.17
C ILE A 122 18.95 0.78 -37.41
N GLU A 123 20.23 0.42 -37.58
CA GLU A 123 20.70 -0.44 -38.67
C GLU A 123 20.25 -1.91 -38.52
N LEU A 124 20.09 -2.39 -37.27
CA LEU A 124 19.61 -3.75 -36.95
C LEU A 124 18.09 -3.95 -37.20
N VAL A 125 17.30 -2.88 -37.06
CA VAL A 125 15.83 -2.88 -37.28
C VAL A 125 15.47 -2.87 -38.77
N MET A 126 16.35 -2.33 -39.63
CA MET A 126 16.18 -2.35 -41.09
C MET A 126 16.54 -3.71 -41.72
N ILE A 127 17.57 -4.38 -41.20
CA ILE A 127 17.99 -5.71 -41.70
C ILE A 127 16.95 -6.79 -41.34
N SER A 128 16.33 -6.69 -40.16
CA SER A 128 15.34 -7.66 -39.65
C SER A 128 13.95 -7.55 -40.30
N GLN A 129 13.52 -6.36 -40.73
CA GLN A 129 12.27 -6.18 -41.49
C GLN A 129 12.37 -6.66 -42.94
N SER A 130 13.58 -6.67 -43.50
CA SER A 130 13.87 -7.11 -44.87
C SER A 130 13.87 -8.65 -45.02
N ILE A 131 14.22 -9.38 -43.96
CA ILE A 131 14.26 -10.85 -43.92
C ILE A 131 12.85 -11.47 -43.77
N VAL A 132 11.94 -10.81 -43.04
CA VAL A 132 10.54 -11.27 -42.81
C VAL A 132 9.65 -11.06 -44.04
N ALA A 133 9.89 -10.02 -44.84
CA ALA A 133 9.13 -9.76 -46.07
C ALA A 133 9.48 -10.73 -47.21
N VAL A 134 10.73 -11.23 -47.27
CA VAL A 134 11.19 -12.21 -48.26
C VAL A 134 10.75 -13.64 -47.90
N GLN A 135 10.65 -13.99 -46.61
CA GLN A 135 10.13 -15.29 -46.17
C GLN A 135 8.60 -15.46 -46.35
N ASP A 136 7.80 -14.40 -46.21
CA ASP A 136 6.33 -14.44 -46.39
C ASP A 136 5.92 -14.60 -47.88
N LEU A 137 6.81 -14.25 -48.81
CA LEU A 137 6.66 -14.42 -50.26
C LEU A 137 6.98 -15.85 -50.75
N ILE A 138 7.90 -16.56 -50.08
CA ILE A 138 8.32 -17.93 -50.42
C ILE A 138 7.29 -18.96 -49.91
N ILE A 139 6.69 -18.75 -48.74
CA ILE A 139 5.71 -19.66 -48.12
C ILE A 139 4.35 -19.62 -48.85
N LYS A 140 4.02 -18.50 -49.50
CA LYS A 140 2.81 -18.34 -50.35
C LYS A 140 2.92 -19.03 -51.71
N TYR A 141 4.14 -19.31 -52.18
CA TYR A 141 4.38 -19.82 -53.53
C TYR A 141 4.48 -21.37 -53.57
N PHE A 142 4.82 -22.04 -52.46
CA PHE A 142 5.17 -23.46 -52.49
C PHE A 142 4.19 -24.47 -51.87
N TYR A 143 3.21 -24.09 -51.04
CA TYR A 143 2.36 -25.10 -50.39
C TYR A 143 0.86 -24.77 -50.42
N LYS A 144 0.13 -25.55 -51.22
CA LYS A 144 -1.34 -25.57 -51.28
C LYS A 144 -1.85 -27.00 -51.12
N ARG A 145 -2.95 -27.10 -50.34
CA ARG A 145 -3.87 -28.22 -50.10
C ARG A 145 -3.43 -29.32 -49.10
N SER A 146 -4.15 -29.41 -48.00
CA SER A 146 -5.35 -30.27 -47.92
C SER A 146 -6.29 -29.79 -46.79
N ASN A 147 -7.59 -30.00 -46.99
CA ASN A 147 -8.67 -29.52 -46.13
C ASN A 147 -9.15 -30.67 -45.24
N VAL A 148 -8.79 -30.63 -43.96
CA VAL A 148 -9.61 -31.22 -42.89
C VAL A 148 -9.55 -30.26 -41.70
N PHE A 149 -10.61 -29.47 -41.53
CA PHE A 149 -10.69 -28.45 -40.49
C PHE A 149 -11.41 -29.02 -39.27
N ILE A 150 -10.69 -29.23 -38.18
CA ILE A 150 -11.30 -29.44 -36.86
C ILE A 150 -11.61 -28.04 -36.30
N PRO A 151 -12.87 -27.69 -36.00
CA PRO A 151 -13.20 -26.39 -35.41
C PRO A 151 -12.39 -26.10 -34.14
N ASN A 152 -11.80 -24.91 -34.04
CA ASN A 152 -10.97 -24.45 -32.91
C ASN A 152 -11.63 -24.64 -31.53
N GLU A 153 -12.97 -24.63 -31.48
CA GLU A 153 -13.73 -24.86 -30.26
C GLU A 153 -13.60 -26.28 -29.71
N ILE A 154 -13.42 -27.29 -30.57
CA ILE A 154 -13.28 -28.71 -30.16
C ILE A 154 -11.91 -28.95 -29.53
N TYR A 155 -10.85 -28.35 -30.10
CA TYR A 155 -9.49 -28.43 -29.54
C TYR A 155 -9.38 -27.72 -28.19
N LEU A 156 -9.98 -26.53 -28.06
CA LEU A 156 -10.04 -25.83 -26.78
C LEU A 156 -10.76 -26.66 -25.71
N TRP A 157 -11.83 -27.38 -26.10
CA TRP A 157 -12.56 -28.23 -25.18
C TRP A 157 -11.82 -29.52 -24.83
N SER A 158 -11.16 -30.19 -25.78
CA SER A 158 -10.32 -31.35 -25.44
C SER A 158 -9.22 -30.95 -24.47
N LEU A 159 -8.67 -29.74 -24.61
CA LEU A 159 -7.72 -29.14 -23.67
C LEU A 159 -8.31 -28.95 -22.26
N ILE A 160 -9.47 -28.27 -22.16
CA ILE A 160 -10.15 -28.01 -20.88
C ILE A 160 -10.55 -29.33 -20.20
N LEU A 161 -11.10 -30.28 -20.95
CA LEU A 161 -11.51 -31.59 -20.43
C LEU A 161 -10.31 -32.42 -20.00
N ALA A 162 -9.22 -32.43 -20.78
CA ALA A 162 -7.98 -33.10 -20.40
C ALA A 162 -7.40 -32.53 -19.11
N ILE A 163 -7.35 -31.20 -18.94
CA ILE A 163 -6.88 -30.57 -17.68
C ILE A 163 -7.83 -30.90 -16.52
N SER A 164 -9.15 -30.83 -16.74
CA SER A 164 -10.14 -31.06 -15.69
C SER A 164 -10.17 -32.52 -15.23
N ALA A 165 -9.99 -33.47 -16.14
CA ALA A 165 -9.97 -34.91 -15.85
C ALA A 165 -8.76 -35.36 -15.02
N LEU A 166 -7.72 -34.53 -14.90
CA LEU A 166 -6.57 -34.81 -14.03
C LEU A 166 -6.90 -34.65 -12.54
N PHE A 167 -7.91 -33.86 -12.19
CA PHE A 167 -8.30 -33.63 -10.80
C PHE A 167 -8.84 -34.89 -10.11
N PRO A 168 -9.80 -35.63 -10.69
CA PRO A 168 -10.20 -36.92 -10.11
C PRO A 168 -9.05 -37.89 -9.93
N ILE A 169 -8.09 -37.90 -10.86
CA ILE A 169 -6.91 -38.77 -10.76
C ILE A 169 -6.04 -38.38 -9.55
N ARG A 170 -5.79 -37.08 -9.36
CA ARG A 170 -5.04 -36.55 -8.20
C ARG A 170 -5.76 -36.81 -6.87
N GLU A 171 -7.04 -36.46 -6.79
CA GLU A 171 -7.80 -36.50 -5.55
C GLU A 171 -8.07 -37.97 -5.11
N LEU A 172 -8.28 -38.90 -6.06
CA LEU A 172 -8.61 -40.30 -5.76
C LEU A 172 -7.38 -41.21 -5.59
N PHE A 173 -6.31 -40.96 -6.36
CA PHE A 173 -5.11 -41.83 -6.43
C PHE A 173 -3.85 -41.14 -5.87
N SER A 174 -4.00 -40.39 -4.78
CA SER A 174 -2.98 -39.57 -4.12
C SER A 174 -1.62 -40.26 -3.86
N TYR A 175 -1.62 -41.58 -3.62
CA TYR A 175 -0.40 -42.35 -3.35
C TYR A 175 0.45 -42.60 -4.61
N THR A 176 -0.17 -42.78 -5.78
CA THR A 176 0.54 -43.04 -7.05
C THR A 176 1.07 -41.76 -7.69
N ALA A 177 0.47 -40.60 -7.42
CA ALA A 177 0.88 -39.31 -7.97
C ALA A 177 2.32 -38.89 -7.60
N ARG A 178 2.85 -39.38 -6.46
CA ARG A 178 4.25 -39.15 -6.03
C ARG A 178 5.29 -39.82 -6.92
N ILE A 179 4.89 -40.85 -7.68
CA ILE A 179 5.79 -41.66 -8.51
C ILE A 179 5.97 -41.03 -9.91
N PHE A 180 5.02 -40.19 -10.35
CA PHE A 180 5.06 -39.59 -11.68
C PHE A 180 5.98 -38.36 -11.71
N SER A 181 7.04 -38.39 -12.53
CA SER A 181 7.84 -37.20 -12.84
C SER A 181 7.07 -36.23 -13.73
N LEU A 182 7.45 -34.93 -13.71
CA LEU A 182 6.87 -33.86 -14.55
C LEU A 182 6.78 -34.29 -16.03
N ALA A 183 7.80 -34.99 -16.55
CA ALA A 183 7.85 -35.49 -17.92
C ALA A 183 6.83 -36.60 -18.21
N LEU A 184 6.57 -37.50 -17.25
CA LEU A 184 5.56 -38.55 -17.36
C LEU A 184 4.14 -37.97 -17.33
N TYR A 185 3.94 -36.87 -16.59
CA TYR A 185 2.68 -36.16 -16.52
C TYR A 185 2.31 -35.46 -17.85
N TYR A 186 3.27 -34.82 -18.53
CA TYR A 186 3.05 -34.27 -19.88
C TYR A 186 2.71 -35.36 -20.91
N LYS A 187 3.35 -36.53 -20.81
CA LYS A 187 3.04 -37.69 -21.66
C LYS A 187 1.63 -38.22 -21.40
N PHE A 188 1.22 -38.33 -20.12
CA PHE A 188 -0.13 -38.75 -19.75
C PHE A 188 -1.20 -37.74 -20.20
N TYR A 189 -0.94 -36.44 -20.04
CA TYR A 189 -1.80 -35.36 -20.54
C TYR A 189 -2.01 -35.44 -22.06
N PHE A 190 -0.91 -35.64 -22.80
CA PHE A 190 -0.94 -35.78 -24.25
C PHE A 190 -1.73 -37.02 -24.69
N VAL A 191 -1.53 -38.16 -24.02
CA VAL A 191 -2.28 -39.42 -24.27
C VAL A 191 -3.77 -39.24 -23.96
N LEU A 192 -4.13 -38.57 -22.86
CA LEU A 192 -5.53 -38.30 -22.50
C LEU A 192 -6.21 -37.36 -23.50
N ASN A 193 -5.50 -36.32 -23.97
CA ASN A 193 -6.01 -35.41 -25.00
C ASN A 193 -6.26 -36.16 -26.31
N LEU A 194 -5.34 -37.03 -26.73
CA LEU A 194 -5.49 -37.91 -27.89
C LEU A 194 -6.64 -38.90 -27.71
N LEU A 195 -6.81 -39.51 -26.53
CA LEU A 195 -7.93 -40.41 -26.22
C LEU A 195 -9.27 -39.69 -26.31
N ILE A 196 -9.39 -38.47 -25.77
CA ILE A 196 -10.62 -37.65 -25.85
C ILE A 196 -10.92 -37.28 -27.30
N LEU A 197 -9.91 -36.83 -28.06
CA LEU A 197 -10.07 -36.50 -29.49
C LEU A 197 -10.45 -37.72 -30.34
N ASN A 198 -9.81 -38.87 -30.11
CA ASN A 198 -10.11 -40.10 -30.85
C ASN A 198 -11.47 -40.69 -30.46
N THR A 199 -11.85 -40.66 -29.18
CA THR A 199 -13.19 -41.07 -28.72
C THR A 199 -14.25 -40.15 -29.33
N TYR A 200 -13.99 -38.84 -29.39
CA TYR A 200 -14.82 -37.86 -30.08
C TYR A 200 -14.99 -38.20 -31.58
N LEU A 201 -13.89 -38.51 -32.28
CA LEU A 201 -13.93 -38.90 -33.69
C LEU A 201 -14.72 -40.20 -33.91
N VAL A 202 -14.51 -41.22 -33.07
CA VAL A 202 -15.21 -42.52 -33.15
C VAL A 202 -16.71 -42.38 -32.85
N VAL A 203 -17.09 -41.67 -31.78
CA VAL A 203 -18.52 -41.46 -31.44
C VAL A 203 -19.21 -40.60 -32.50
N SER A 204 -18.53 -39.58 -33.04
CA SER A 204 -19.07 -38.77 -34.15
C SER A 204 -19.26 -39.56 -35.44
N SER A 205 -18.39 -40.53 -35.71
CA SER A 205 -18.48 -41.40 -36.90
C SER A 205 -19.58 -42.47 -36.80
N ARG A 206 -19.95 -42.90 -35.58
CA ARG A 206 -20.91 -43.99 -35.34
C ARG A 206 -22.30 -43.52 -34.92
N THR A 207 -22.47 -42.25 -34.52
CA THR A 207 -23.76 -41.70 -34.08
C THR A 207 -24.24 -40.61 -35.05
N LYS A 208 -25.55 -40.53 -35.36
CA LYS A 208 -26.15 -39.40 -36.10
C LYS A 208 -26.18 -38.08 -35.30
N LEU A 209 -25.52 -38.03 -34.15
CA LEU A 209 -25.55 -36.88 -33.24
C LEU A 209 -24.56 -35.82 -33.71
N SER A 210 -24.96 -34.55 -33.62
CA SER A 210 -24.04 -33.46 -33.95
C SER A 210 -22.85 -33.45 -32.98
N ASN A 211 -21.64 -33.20 -33.49
CA ASN A 211 -20.41 -33.04 -32.71
C ASN A 211 -20.53 -32.10 -31.51
N LYS A 212 -21.40 -31.09 -31.63
CA LYS A 212 -21.66 -30.14 -30.55
C LYS A 212 -22.45 -30.79 -29.40
N THR A 213 -23.41 -31.66 -29.71
CA THR A 213 -24.28 -32.33 -28.74
C THR A 213 -23.50 -33.28 -27.83
N VAL A 214 -22.57 -34.05 -28.40
CA VAL A 214 -21.73 -34.97 -27.61
C VAL A 214 -20.80 -34.19 -26.67
N LEU A 215 -20.20 -33.09 -27.14
CA LEU A 215 -19.33 -32.25 -26.31
C LEU A 215 -20.08 -31.54 -25.17
N SER A 216 -21.35 -31.16 -25.36
CA SER A 216 -22.06 -30.42 -24.31
C SER A 216 -22.41 -31.24 -23.08
N TRP A 217 -22.51 -32.55 -23.22
CA TRP A 217 -22.71 -33.44 -22.07
C TRP A 217 -21.52 -33.41 -21.11
N PHE A 218 -20.31 -33.12 -21.59
CA PHE A 218 -19.10 -33.05 -20.78
C PHE A 218 -18.74 -31.64 -20.31
N TYR A 219 -19.44 -30.59 -20.76
CA TYR A 219 -19.25 -29.22 -20.25
C TYR A 219 -19.26 -29.09 -18.71
N PRO A 220 -20.10 -29.82 -17.96
CA PRO A 220 -20.03 -29.89 -16.51
C PRO A 220 -18.65 -30.16 -15.92
N MET A 221 -17.78 -30.92 -16.60
CA MET A 221 -16.45 -31.28 -16.10
C MET A 221 -15.53 -30.07 -15.88
N ALA A 222 -15.84 -28.91 -16.48
CA ALA A 222 -15.18 -27.65 -16.18
C ALA A 222 -15.20 -27.26 -14.68
N TRP A 223 -16.09 -27.86 -13.88
CA TRP A 223 -16.17 -27.68 -12.42
C TRP A 223 -15.15 -28.48 -11.61
N LEU A 224 -14.52 -29.52 -12.16
CA LEU A 224 -13.64 -30.43 -11.41
C LEU A 224 -12.52 -29.72 -10.62
N PRO A 225 -11.86 -28.66 -11.15
CA PRO A 225 -10.92 -27.88 -10.35
C PRO A 225 -11.55 -27.25 -9.09
N GLY A 226 -12.75 -26.66 -9.24
CA GLY A 226 -13.48 -26.02 -8.14
C GLY A 226 -13.99 -27.01 -7.10
N LEU A 227 -14.39 -28.23 -7.52
CA LEU A 227 -14.79 -29.29 -6.59
C LEU A 227 -13.67 -29.69 -5.63
N SER A 228 -12.40 -29.60 -6.06
CA SER A 228 -11.25 -29.91 -5.22
C SER A 228 -11.14 -28.94 -4.04
N ILE A 229 -11.43 -27.66 -4.27
CA ILE A 229 -11.45 -26.63 -3.21
C ILE A 229 -12.64 -26.86 -2.28
N LEU A 230 -13.84 -27.03 -2.84
CA LEU A 230 -15.05 -27.30 -2.06
C LEU A 230 -14.90 -28.55 -1.20
N SER A 231 -14.22 -29.57 -1.72
CA SER A 231 -13.98 -30.80 -0.96
C SER A 231 -13.12 -30.60 0.28
N VAL A 232 -12.25 -29.58 0.29
CA VAL A 232 -11.45 -29.23 1.47
C VAL A 232 -12.20 -28.23 2.35
N GLU A 233 -12.83 -27.21 1.78
CA GLU A 233 -13.52 -26.15 2.55
C GLU A 233 -14.79 -26.63 3.25
N ILE A 234 -15.59 -27.51 2.65
CA ILE A 234 -16.83 -28.00 3.27
C ILE A 234 -16.52 -28.70 4.62
N PRO A 235 -15.60 -29.69 4.69
CA PRO A 235 -15.18 -30.25 5.97
C PRO A 235 -14.64 -29.21 6.94
N GLN A 236 -13.83 -28.25 6.48
CA GLN A 236 -13.26 -27.22 7.35
C GLN A 236 -14.34 -26.37 8.01
N ILE A 237 -15.29 -25.87 7.22
CA ILE A 237 -16.44 -25.10 7.71
C ILE A 237 -17.26 -25.95 8.69
N LEU A 238 -17.57 -27.19 8.34
CA LEU A 238 -18.34 -28.09 9.20
C LEU A 238 -17.62 -28.40 10.51
N ASN A 239 -16.32 -28.68 10.47
CA ASN A 239 -15.48 -28.95 11.65
C ASN A 239 -15.43 -27.75 12.59
N GLN A 240 -15.31 -26.53 12.05
CA GLN A 240 -15.33 -25.32 12.86
C GLN A 240 -16.70 -25.05 13.49
N ARG A 241 -17.78 -25.58 12.89
CA ARG A 241 -19.13 -25.56 13.44
C ARG A 241 -19.45 -26.79 14.31
N GLY A 242 -18.47 -27.64 14.60
CA GLY A 242 -18.61 -28.81 15.48
C GLY A 242 -19.09 -30.11 14.80
N VAL A 243 -19.15 -30.17 13.47
CA VAL A 243 -19.63 -31.33 12.68
C VAL A 243 -18.46 -32.07 12.01
N ASN A 244 -17.99 -33.19 12.58
CA ASN A 244 -16.71 -33.83 12.20
C ASN A 244 -16.78 -35.04 11.26
N LEU A 245 -17.85 -35.20 10.50
CA LEU A 245 -18.20 -36.53 9.99
C LEU A 245 -17.45 -36.94 8.71
N LEU A 246 -16.79 -36.02 7.97
CA LEU A 246 -16.38 -36.29 6.59
C LEU A 246 -14.97 -35.78 6.26
N SER A 247 -14.11 -36.69 5.80
CA SER A 247 -12.81 -36.32 5.21
C SER A 247 -13.01 -35.62 3.86
N ALA A 248 -12.06 -34.77 3.47
CA ALA A 248 -12.06 -34.10 2.17
C ALA A 248 -12.18 -35.09 0.99
N LYS A 249 -11.63 -36.30 1.15
CA LYS A 249 -11.73 -37.39 0.16
C LYS A 249 -13.17 -37.80 -0.11
N TYR A 250 -13.94 -38.02 0.94
CA TYR A 250 -15.32 -38.49 0.80
C TYR A 250 -16.24 -37.39 0.27
N ILE A 251 -16.03 -36.14 0.66
CA ILE A 251 -16.73 -35.00 0.05
C ILE A 251 -16.40 -34.90 -1.44
N TYR A 252 -15.13 -35.03 -1.82
CA TYR A 252 -14.75 -35.00 -3.23
C TYR A 252 -15.43 -36.13 -4.02
N ILE A 253 -15.44 -37.36 -3.49
CA ILE A 253 -16.12 -38.50 -4.11
C ILE A 253 -17.62 -38.21 -4.26
N ALA A 254 -18.29 -37.72 -3.22
CA ALA A 254 -19.71 -37.39 -3.26
C ALA A 254 -20.02 -36.31 -4.31
N LEU A 255 -19.24 -35.22 -4.34
CA LEU A 255 -19.38 -34.15 -5.32
C LEU A 255 -19.09 -34.64 -6.75
N PHE A 256 -18.08 -35.49 -6.92
CA PHE A 256 -17.74 -36.10 -8.21
C PHE A 256 -18.83 -37.04 -8.70
N LEU A 257 -19.36 -37.93 -7.86
CA LEU A 257 -20.47 -38.83 -8.19
C LEU A 257 -21.75 -38.04 -8.53
N ALA A 258 -22.04 -36.95 -7.81
CA ALA A 258 -23.14 -36.06 -8.14
C ALA A 258 -22.96 -35.42 -9.53
N LEU A 259 -21.72 -35.00 -9.87
CA LEU A 259 -21.40 -34.45 -11.19
C LEU A 259 -21.55 -35.50 -12.30
N ILE A 260 -21.05 -36.71 -12.09
CA ILE A 260 -21.16 -37.82 -13.06
C ILE A 260 -22.62 -38.24 -13.22
N THR A 261 -23.40 -38.31 -12.14
CA THR A 261 -24.83 -38.59 -12.18
C THR A 261 -25.56 -37.51 -12.98
N TRP A 262 -25.23 -36.23 -12.76
CA TRP A 262 -25.80 -35.14 -13.56
C TRP A 262 -25.46 -35.24 -15.05
N ILE A 263 -24.21 -35.59 -15.39
CA ILE A 263 -23.80 -35.85 -16.78
C ILE A 263 -24.59 -37.04 -17.36
N GLY A 264 -24.68 -38.15 -16.64
CA GLY A 264 -25.40 -39.36 -17.03
C GLY A 264 -26.89 -39.10 -17.28
N LEU A 265 -27.57 -38.38 -16.38
CA LEU A 265 -28.97 -37.98 -16.57
C LEU A 265 -29.14 -37.13 -17.83
N ASN A 266 -28.23 -36.19 -18.12
CA ASN A 266 -28.31 -35.40 -19.36
C ASN A 266 -28.12 -36.25 -20.63
N ILE A 267 -27.27 -37.28 -20.58
CA ILE A 267 -27.05 -38.24 -21.68
C ILE A 267 -28.30 -39.12 -21.88
N VAL A 268 -28.81 -39.74 -20.81
CA VAL A 268 -29.96 -40.66 -20.83
C VAL A 268 -31.22 -39.96 -21.33
N PHE A 269 -31.53 -38.77 -20.81
CA PHE A 269 -32.69 -38.00 -21.24
C PHE A 269 -32.47 -37.28 -22.58
N LYS A 270 -31.34 -37.52 -23.25
CA LYS A 270 -30.92 -36.85 -24.49
C LYS A 270 -31.13 -35.34 -24.43
N ARG A 271 -31.04 -34.73 -23.24
CA ARG A 271 -31.29 -33.30 -23.06
C ARG A 271 -30.07 -32.58 -23.62
N PRO A 272 -30.18 -31.91 -24.79
CA PRO A 272 -29.05 -31.12 -25.24
C PRO A 272 -28.94 -29.95 -24.27
N LEU A 273 -27.89 -29.92 -23.45
CA LEU A 273 -27.46 -28.68 -22.84
C LEU A 273 -27.24 -27.71 -24.00
N LYS A 274 -27.96 -26.57 -24.02
CA LYS A 274 -27.93 -25.58 -25.12
C LYS A 274 -26.48 -25.43 -25.62
N THR A 275 -26.20 -26.02 -26.78
CA THR A 275 -24.87 -26.25 -27.36
C THR A 275 -24.30 -25.01 -28.02
N SER A 276 -24.76 -23.84 -27.60
CA SER A 276 -24.34 -22.60 -28.19
C SER A 276 -22.97 -22.22 -27.63
N ARG A 277 -22.14 -21.64 -28.51
CA ARG A 277 -20.93 -20.92 -28.14
C ARG A 277 -21.17 -19.95 -26.97
N ILE A 278 -22.38 -19.41 -26.86
CA ILE A 278 -22.83 -18.50 -25.80
C ILE A 278 -22.82 -19.19 -24.43
N VAL A 279 -23.28 -20.44 -24.32
CA VAL A 279 -23.29 -21.18 -23.05
C VAL A 279 -21.88 -21.54 -22.61
N LEU A 280 -21.03 -22.00 -23.54
CA LEU A 280 -19.60 -22.21 -23.28
C LEU A 280 -18.93 -20.92 -22.76
N GLN A 281 -19.14 -19.82 -23.47
CA GLN A 281 -18.52 -18.53 -23.18
C GLN A 281 -18.97 -17.93 -21.84
N ASN A 282 -20.26 -18.04 -21.50
CA ASN A 282 -20.82 -17.32 -20.36
C ASN A 282 -21.00 -18.18 -19.11
N LYS A 283 -20.94 -19.51 -19.23
CA LYS A 283 -21.12 -20.44 -18.10
C LYS A 283 -19.84 -21.22 -17.83
N TYR A 284 -19.44 -22.09 -18.75
CA TYR A 284 -18.44 -23.13 -18.43
C TYR A 284 -16.97 -22.67 -18.49
N ALA A 285 -16.58 -21.86 -19.48
CA ALA A 285 -15.22 -21.30 -19.51
C ALA A 285 -14.91 -20.40 -18.30
N PRO A 286 -15.83 -19.52 -17.86
CA PRO A 286 -15.69 -18.80 -16.59
C PRO A 286 -15.45 -19.72 -15.39
N LEU A 287 -16.25 -20.77 -15.25
CA LEU A 287 -16.14 -21.74 -14.15
C LEU A 287 -14.80 -22.47 -14.14
N PHE A 288 -14.30 -22.85 -15.31
CA PHE A 288 -12.97 -23.45 -15.46
C PHE A 288 -11.87 -22.47 -15.03
N VAL A 289 -11.90 -21.22 -15.54
CA VAL A 289 -10.91 -20.20 -15.20
C VAL A 289 -10.91 -19.93 -13.70
N THR A 290 -12.08 -19.71 -13.10
CA THR A 290 -12.19 -19.47 -11.65
C THR A 290 -11.75 -20.68 -10.84
N GLY A 291 -12.10 -21.90 -11.26
CA GLY A 291 -11.73 -23.12 -10.56
C GLY A 291 -10.21 -23.35 -10.56
N ILE A 292 -9.54 -23.14 -11.69
CA ILE A 292 -8.07 -23.26 -11.79
C ILE A 292 -7.39 -22.18 -10.94
N VAL A 293 -7.79 -20.92 -11.09
CA VAL A 293 -7.17 -19.80 -10.34
C VAL A 293 -7.38 -19.96 -8.84
N ALA A 294 -8.61 -20.30 -8.42
CA ALA A 294 -8.92 -20.58 -7.03
C ALA A 294 -8.05 -21.74 -6.52
N PHE A 295 -7.89 -22.82 -7.30
CA PHE A 295 -7.04 -23.94 -6.91
C PHE A 295 -5.58 -23.52 -6.73
N VAL A 296 -5.04 -22.65 -7.60
CA VAL A 296 -3.66 -22.16 -7.51
C VAL A 296 -3.42 -21.36 -6.23
N TYR A 297 -4.31 -20.42 -5.90
CA TYR A 297 -4.11 -19.51 -4.78
C TYR A 297 -4.66 -20.04 -3.45
N TYR A 298 -5.53 -21.05 -3.47
CA TYR A 298 -6.16 -21.58 -2.27
C TYR A 298 -5.18 -22.30 -1.32
N GLN A 299 -4.93 -21.77 -0.15
CA GLN A 299 -4.09 -22.43 0.86
C GLN A 299 -4.96 -22.76 2.08
N PRO A 300 -5.23 -24.04 2.36
CA PRO A 300 -6.05 -24.42 3.51
C PRO A 300 -5.41 -24.06 4.84
N PHE A 301 -4.07 -24.08 4.87
CA PHE A 301 -3.24 -23.73 6.02
C PHE A 301 -2.17 -22.72 5.62
N LEU A 302 -2.00 -21.68 6.42
CA LEU A 302 -1.00 -20.62 6.22
C LEU A 302 0.08 -20.70 7.30
N PRO A 303 1.34 -20.38 6.98
CA PRO A 303 2.31 -20.09 8.03
C PRO A 303 1.89 -18.84 8.81
N GLN A 304 2.23 -18.80 10.09
CA GLN A 304 2.07 -17.59 10.89
C GLN A 304 2.82 -16.41 10.25
N SER A 305 2.10 -15.30 10.04
CA SER A 305 2.70 -14.06 9.53
C SER A 305 3.58 -13.43 10.59
N VAL A 306 4.70 -12.86 10.16
CA VAL A 306 5.61 -12.06 11.00
C VAL A 306 5.35 -10.56 10.87
N ASP A 307 4.47 -10.16 9.96
CA ASP A 307 4.06 -8.76 9.79
C ASP A 307 3.13 -8.35 10.93
N ILE A 308 3.62 -7.43 11.77
CA ILE A 308 2.93 -6.92 12.95
C ILE A 308 2.31 -5.54 12.74
N PHE A 309 2.52 -4.93 11.56
CA PHE A 309 2.06 -3.57 11.24
C PHE A 309 0.94 -3.57 10.20
N GLU A 310 1.16 -4.05 8.98
CA GLU A 310 0.12 -3.97 7.93
C GLU A 310 -1.03 -4.94 8.22
N LEU A 311 -0.71 -6.09 8.82
CA LEU A 311 -1.70 -7.07 9.23
C LEU A 311 -2.64 -6.54 10.32
N GLY A 312 -2.24 -5.50 11.04
CA GLY A 312 -3.08 -4.81 12.02
C GLY A 312 -4.37 -4.26 11.40
N ASN A 313 -4.35 -3.83 10.13
CA ASN A 313 -5.57 -3.34 9.47
C ASN A 313 -6.68 -4.41 9.41
N PRO A 314 -6.50 -5.56 8.72
CA PRO A 314 -7.55 -6.57 8.63
C PRO A 314 -7.76 -7.33 9.95
N ALA A 315 -6.72 -7.58 10.75
CA ALA A 315 -6.87 -8.31 12.00
C ALA A 315 -7.67 -7.53 13.05
N ASN A 316 -7.31 -6.27 13.30
CA ASN A 316 -8.09 -5.40 14.18
C ASN A 316 -9.48 -5.16 13.61
N SER A 317 -9.63 -5.09 12.28
CA SER A 317 -10.95 -4.95 11.65
C SER A 317 -11.90 -6.10 11.99
N VAL A 318 -11.41 -7.34 11.94
CA VAL A 318 -12.21 -8.52 12.28
C VAL A 318 -12.51 -8.52 13.79
N MET A 319 -11.50 -8.32 14.63
CA MET A 319 -11.68 -8.26 16.09
C MET A 319 -12.69 -7.17 16.50
N ARG A 320 -12.55 -5.95 15.98
CA ARG A 320 -13.43 -4.82 16.28
C ARG A 320 -14.88 -5.10 15.91
N LEU A 321 -15.12 -5.74 14.77
CA LEU A 321 -16.49 -6.11 14.36
C LEU A 321 -17.10 -7.21 15.24
N PHE A 322 -16.34 -8.27 15.56
CA PHE A 322 -16.91 -9.47 16.16
C PHE A 322 -16.77 -9.54 17.69
N ASP A 323 -15.71 -8.98 18.28
CA ASP A 323 -15.53 -8.91 19.74
C ASP A 323 -16.07 -7.61 20.35
N PHE A 324 -15.95 -6.48 19.62
CA PHE A 324 -16.33 -5.16 20.13
C PHE A 324 -17.60 -4.58 19.50
N THR A 325 -18.23 -5.32 18.58
CA THR A 325 -19.49 -4.92 17.90
C THR A 325 -19.41 -3.58 17.16
N GLU A 326 -18.21 -3.19 16.72
CA GLU A 326 -17.98 -1.92 16.03
C GLU A 326 -18.19 -2.05 14.52
N ILE A 327 -18.74 -1.00 13.91
CA ILE A 327 -19.14 -1.01 12.50
C ILE A 327 -18.01 -0.45 11.61
N PRO A 328 -17.57 -1.19 10.58
CA PRO A 328 -16.53 -0.74 9.66
C PRO A 328 -16.93 0.53 8.91
N MET A 329 -15.98 1.43 8.71
CA MET A 329 -16.10 2.78 8.14
C MET A 329 -16.92 3.77 8.97
N VAL A 330 -17.62 3.33 10.01
CA VAL A 330 -18.42 4.17 10.91
C VAL A 330 -17.66 4.41 12.21
N ASP A 331 -17.34 3.33 12.91
CA ASP A 331 -16.61 3.34 14.18
C ASP A 331 -15.12 3.23 13.98
N PHE A 332 -14.71 2.60 12.87
CA PHE A 332 -13.31 2.45 12.56
C PHE A 332 -13.00 2.43 11.06
N LEU A 333 -11.73 2.68 10.71
CA LEU A 333 -11.24 2.67 9.35
C LEU A 333 -9.93 1.89 9.21
N SER A 334 -9.89 1.03 8.20
CA SER A 334 -8.66 0.45 7.66
C SER A 334 -8.12 1.30 6.50
N SER A 335 -6.80 1.41 6.39
CA SER A 335 -6.08 2.07 5.29
C SER A 335 -6.44 1.53 3.89
N HIS A 336 -6.97 0.31 3.78
CA HIS A 336 -7.40 -0.30 2.51
C HIS A 336 -8.89 -0.65 2.47
N MET A 337 -9.67 -0.24 3.48
CA MET A 337 -11.13 -0.33 3.53
C MET A 337 -11.66 -1.75 3.20
N LEU A 338 -12.82 -1.87 2.54
CA LEU A 338 -13.47 -3.17 2.31
C LEU A 338 -12.63 -4.13 1.45
N SER A 339 -11.67 -3.65 0.67
CA SER A 339 -10.88 -4.49 -0.24
C SER A 339 -10.05 -5.56 0.48
N GLU A 340 -9.66 -5.31 1.72
CA GLU A 340 -8.97 -6.27 2.58
C GLU A 340 -9.86 -6.86 3.68
N GLN A 341 -11.06 -6.30 3.92
CA GLN A 341 -11.96 -6.74 4.99
C GLN A 341 -13.03 -7.72 4.50
N LEU A 342 -13.48 -7.61 3.24
CA LEU A 342 -14.60 -8.38 2.72
C LEU A 342 -14.38 -9.90 2.83
N PHE A 343 -13.20 -10.39 2.47
CA PHE A 343 -12.90 -11.83 2.50
C PHE A 343 -12.67 -12.36 3.92
N PRO A 344 -11.97 -11.64 4.81
CA PRO A 344 -11.98 -11.96 6.24
C PRO A 344 -13.38 -12.03 6.85
N TYR A 345 -14.29 -11.10 6.53
CA TYR A 345 -15.66 -11.17 7.01
C TYR A 345 -16.42 -12.36 6.45
N LEU A 346 -16.22 -12.69 5.17
CA LEU A 346 -16.80 -13.89 4.57
C LEU A 346 -16.26 -15.17 5.23
N TYR A 347 -14.99 -15.20 5.61
CA TYR A 347 -14.43 -16.31 6.37
C TYR A 347 -15.18 -16.48 7.69
N VAL A 348 -15.25 -15.42 8.51
CA VAL A 348 -15.89 -15.48 9.83
C VAL A 348 -17.37 -15.82 9.73
N LEU A 349 -18.07 -15.30 8.71
CA LEU A 349 -19.47 -15.64 8.47
C LEU A 349 -19.68 -17.14 8.27
N LEU A 350 -18.76 -17.82 7.58
CA LEU A 350 -18.88 -19.26 7.30
C LEU A 350 -18.32 -20.12 8.43
N ASN A 351 -17.15 -19.75 8.93
CA ASN A 351 -16.31 -20.55 9.82
C ASN A 351 -16.53 -20.22 11.32
N GLY A 352 -17.05 -19.04 11.64
CA GLY A 352 -17.08 -18.50 12.99
C GLY A 352 -15.86 -17.65 13.30
N TYR A 353 -15.97 -16.81 14.33
CA TYR A 353 -14.85 -16.02 14.83
C TYR A 353 -14.15 -16.80 15.94
N ASN A 354 -12.82 -16.90 15.87
CA ASN A 354 -12.00 -17.64 16.84
C ASN A 354 -10.81 -16.83 17.38
N GLY A 355 -10.73 -15.52 17.09
CA GLY A 355 -9.62 -14.67 17.54
C GLY A 355 -8.25 -15.04 16.97
N SER A 356 -8.19 -15.73 15.84
CA SER A 356 -6.94 -16.13 15.16
C SER A 356 -6.80 -15.50 13.77
N LEU A 357 -5.64 -15.67 13.15
CA LEU A 357 -5.36 -15.22 11.78
C LEU A 357 -5.89 -16.17 10.70
N ASP A 358 -6.70 -17.16 11.06
CA ASP A 358 -7.20 -18.17 10.13
C ASP A 358 -8.03 -17.57 9.00
N PHE A 359 -8.62 -16.38 9.21
CA PHE A 359 -9.37 -15.65 8.20
C PHE A 359 -8.55 -15.28 6.96
N LEU A 360 -7.22 -15.20 7.07
CA LEU A 360 -6.33 -14.90 5.94
C LEU A 360 -6.38 -15.96 4.85
N THR A 361 -6.82 -17.18 5.20
CA THR A 361 -7.00 -18.27 4.25
C THR A 361 -7.99 -17.94 3.14
N TYR A 362 -8.88 -16.95 3.33
CA TYR A 362 -9.85 -16.50 2.33
C TYR A 362 -9.37 -15.37 1.43
N ASN A 363 -8.21 -14.76 1.70
CA ASN A 363 -7.65 -13.71 0.84
C ASN A 363 -7.39 -14.20 -0.59
N PHE A 364 -7.26 -15.50 -0.82
CA PHE A 364 -7.14 -16.07 -2.16
C PHE A 364 -8.34 -15.76 -3.08
N LEU A 365 -9.53 -15.47 -2.54
CA LEU A 365 -10.76 -15.27 -3.31
C LEU A 365 -10.71 -14.04 -4.24
N ILE A 366 -9.86 -13.06 -3.96
CA ILE A 366 -9.68 -11.90 -4.84
C ILE A 366 -9.13 -12.30 -6.22
N TYR A 367 -8.25 -13.31 -6.29
CA TYR A 367 -7.62 -13.76 -7.53
C TYR A 367 -8.62 -14.39 -8.53
N PRO A 368 -9.46 -15.39 -8.17
CA PRO A 368 -10.45 -15.94 -9.09
C PRO A 368 -11.50 -14.89 -9.50
N ILE A 369 -11.89 -13.97 -8.61
CA ILE A 369 -12.79 -12.86 -8.95
C ILE A 369 -12.13 -11.94 -9.97
N ALA A 370 -10.88 -11.53 -9.76
CA ALA A 370 -10.12 -10.70 -10.69
C ALA A 370 -9.96 -11.38 -12.06
N SER A 371 -9.55 -12.66 -12.10
CA SER A 371 -9.42 -13.43 -13.34
C SER A 371 -10.74 -13.61 -14.08
N LEU A 372 -11.87 -13.74 -13.36
CA LEU A 372 -13.21 -13.79 -13.94
C LEU A 372 -13.57 -12.47 -14.62
N ILE A 373 -13.31 -11.35 -13.95
CA ILE A 373 -13.56 -10.01 -14.49
C ILE A 373 -12.71 -9.79 -15.74
N VAL A 374 -11.42 -10.11 -15.67
CA VAL A 374 -10.47 -10.05 -16.79
C VAL A 374 -10.95 -10.91 -17.97
N TYR A 375 -11.41 -12.14 -17.71
CA TYR A 375 -11.97 -13.02 -18.74
C TYR A 375 -13.14 -12.34 -19.47
N PHE A 376 -14.11 -11.79 -18.71
CA PHE A 376 -15.27 -11.10 -19.28
C PHE A 376 -14.92 -9.76 -19.95
N PHE A 377 -13.85 -9.11 -19.51
CA PHE A 377 -13.33 -7.93 -20.18
C PHE A 377 -12.76 -8.29 -21.56
N PHE A 378 -11.84 -9.27 -21.61
CA PHE A 378 -11.22 -9.68 -22.87
C PHE A 378 -12.17 -10.36 -23.84
N ILE A 379 -13.21 -11.07 -23.35
CA ILE A 379 -14.21 -11.65 -24.24
C ILE A 379 -15.02 -10.57 -24.96
N LYS A 380 -15.25 -9.41 -24.31
CA LYS A 380 -15.94 -8.28 -24.93
C LYS A 380 -15.07 -7.57 -25.96
N ILE A 381 -13.75 -7.51 -25.73
CA ILE A 381 -12.79 -6.88 -26.65
C ILE A 381 -12.50 -7.79 -27.85
N PHE A 382 -12.00 -9.01 -27.61
CA PHE A 382 -11.51 -9.89 -28.68
C PHE A 382 -12.61 -10.77 -29.28
N ARG A 383 -13.74 -10.97 -28.59
CA ARG A 383 -14.84 -11.85 -29.00
C ARG A 383 -14.40 -13.30 -29.26
N ARG A 384 -13.32 -13.78 -28.64
CA ARG A 384 -12.77 -15.13 -28.82
C ARG A 384 -12.49 -15.79 -27.46
N ILE A 385 -13.14 -16.93 -27.21
CA ILE A 385 -13.07 -17.66 -25.92
C ILE A 385 -11.64 -18.09 -25.61
N TRP A 386 -10.95 -18.71 -26.57
CA TRP A 386 -9.59 -19.20 -26.35
C TRP A 386 -8.59 -18.09 -26.01
N MET A 387 -8.73 -16.91 -26.62
CA MET A 387 -7.89 -15.75 -26.35
C MET A 387 -8.11 -15.24 -24.92
N SER A 388 -9.37 -15.17 -24.48
CA SER A 388 -9.72 -14.78 -23.11
C SER A 388 -9.21 -15.79 -22.07
N ILE A 389 -9.27 -17.10 -22.35
CA ILE A 389 -8.73 -18.14 -21.47
C ILE A 389 -7.20 -18.04 -21.42
N PHE A 390 -6.54 -17.87 -22.56
CA PHE A 390 -5.09 -17.70 -22.63
C PHE A 390 -4.64 -16.50 -21.78
N LEU A 391 -5.27 -15.33 -21.96
CA LEU A 391 -4.94 -14.13 -21.21
C LEU A 391 -5.24 -14.26 -19.70
N ALA A 392 -6.25 -15.03 -19.31
CA ALA A 392 -6.63 -15.20 -17.91
C ALA A 392 -5.78 -16.24 -17.15
N LEU A 393 -5.26 -17.27 -17.83
CA LEU A 393 -4.58 -18.42 -17.19
C LEU A 393 -3.10 -18.60 -17.60
N LEU A 394 -2.79 -18.35 -18.87
CA LEU A 394 -1.49 -18.69 -19.47
C LEU A 394 -0.59 -17.47 -19.67
N PHE A 395 -1.15 -16.26 -19.60
CA PHE A 395 -0.36 -15.05 -19.78
C PHE A 395 0.42 -14.72 -18.50
N PRO A 396 1.77 -14.80 -18.51
CA PRO A 396 2.60 -14.59 -17.32
C PRO A 396 2.38 -13.24 -16.68
N TYR A 397 2.20 -12.22 -17.51
CA TYR A 397 2.21 -10.82 -17.10
C TYR A 397 0.83 -10.26 -16.79
N LEU A 398 -0.18 -11.10 -16.53
CA LEU A 398 -1.56 -10.62 -16.33
C LEU A 398 -1.63 -9.60 -15.18
N PHE A 399 -1.06 -9.93 -14.03
CA PHE A 399 -1.08 -9.03 -12.88
C PHE A 399 -0.07 -7.88 -12.97
N GLY A 400 0.90 -7.98 -13.89
CA GLY A 400 1.73 -6.85 -14.32
C GLY A 400 1.00 -5.88 -15.25
N LEU A 401 0.02 -6.34 -16.05
CA LEU A 401 -0.86 -5.46 -16.85
C LEU A 401 -1.98 -4.83 -16.04
N LEU A 402 -2.47 -5.54 -15.04
CA LEU A 402 -3.57 -5.07 -14.21
C LEU A 402 -3.42 -5.66 -12.82
N PRO A 403 -2.99 -4.86 -11.83
CA PRO A 403 -2.96 -5.28 -10.44
C PRO A 403 -4.29 -5.90 -10.03
N VAL A 404 -4.24 -6.95 -9.23
CA VAL A 404 -5.42 -7.73 -8.81
C VAL A 404 -6.51 -6.83 -8.20
N SER A 405 -6.11 -5.89 -7.33
CA SER A 405 -7.03 -4.93 -6.70
C SER A 405 -7.66 -3.92 -7.67
N TYR A 406 -7.08 -3.73 -8.86
CA TYR A 406 -7.59 -2.83 -9.91
C TYR A 406 -8.55 -3.54 -10.87
N ALA A 407 -8.62 -4.88 -10.84
CA ALA A 407 -9.50 -5.64 -11.73
C ALA A 407 -10.98 -5.23 -11.61
N VAL A 408 -11.43 -4.83 -10.42
CA VAL A 408 -12.80 -4.37 -10.18
C VAL A 408 -13.19 -3.13 -11.00
N LEU A 409 -12.23 -2.30 -11.43
CA LEU A 409 -12.47 -1.15 -12.32
C LEU A 409 -13.04 -1.59 -13.67
N LEU A 410 -12.69 -2.79 -14.13
CA LEU A 410 -13.17 -3.31 -15.40
C LEU A 410 -14.68 -3.62 -15.36
N ILE A 411 -15.27 -3.83 -14.18
CA ILE A 411 -16.74 -3.98 -14.05
C ILE A 411 -17.42 -2.68 -14.45
N SER A 412 -16.88 -1.52 -14.05
CA SER A 412 -17.46 -0.21 -14.38
C SER A 412 -17.57 -0.03 -15.89
N ILE A 413 -16.51 -0.31 -16.65
CA ILE A 413 -16.58 -0.18 -18.11
C ILE A 413 -17.50 -1.22 -18.76
N LEU A 414 -17.62 -2.42 -18.18
CA LEU A 414 -18.59 -3.44 -18.63
C LEU A 414 -20.05 -3.01 -18.38
N LEU A 415 -20.32 -2.34 -17.25
CA LEU A 415 -21.63 -1.77 -16.93
C LEU A 415 -21.95 -0.55 -17.81
N PHE A 416 -20.98 0.35 -18.00
CA PHE A 416 -21.11 1.47 -18.92
C PHE A 416 -21.40 0.99 -20.34
N TYR A 417 -20.72 -0.06 -20.79
CA TYR A 417 -21.00 -0.69 -22.09
C TYR A 417 -22.46 -1.17 -22.21
N ARG A 418 -23.02 -1.78 -21.16
CA ARG A 418 -24.44 -2.19 -21.16
C ARG A 418 -25.39 -1.00 -21.19
N LEU A 419 -25.06 0.07 -20.48
CA LEU A 419 -25.83 1.31 -20.44
C LEU A 419 -25.80 2.03 -21.79
N TYR A 420 -24.62 2.15 -22.40
CA TYR A 420 -24.39 2.88 -23.64
C TYR A 420 -25.11 2.26 -24.84
N ASN A 421 -25.11 0.93 -24.96
CA ASN A 421 -25.78 0.28 -26.10
C ASN A 421 -27.30 0.26 -25.98
N GLU A 422 -27.82 0.22 -24.76
CA GLU A 422 -29.25 0.08 -24.48
C GLU A 422 -29.58 0.85 -23.21
N TYR A 423 -29.86 2.14 -23.37
CA TYR A 423 -30.14 3.03 -22.25
C TYR A 423 -31.40 2.62 -21.48
N SER A 424 -31.30 2.58 -20.15
CA SER A 424 -32.46 2.43 -19.26
C SER A 424 -32.12 2.95 -17.86
N LEU A 425 -33.13 3.45 -17.14
CA LEU A 425 -33.01 3.91 -15.76
C LEU A 425 -32.39 2.85 -14.84
N LYS A 426 -32.81 1.58 -14.98
CA LYS A 426 -32.27 0.46 -14.18
C LYS A 426 -30.77 0.28 -14.39
N LYS A 427 -30.28 0.34 -15.63
CA LYS A 427 -28.84 0.19 -15.92
C LYS A 427 -28.04 1.39 -15.43
N LEU A 428 -28.60 2.60 -15.51
CA LEU A 428 -28.00 3.80 -14.96
C LEU A 428 -27.89 3.71 -13.43
N LEU A 429 -28.94 3.27 -12.76
CA LEU A 429 -28.96 3.05 -11.32
C LEU A 429 -27.91 2.01 -10.90
N VAL A 430 -27.84 0.85 -11.58
CA VAL A 430 -26.82 -0.17 -11.28
C VAL A 430 -25.40 0.37 -11.49
N PHE A 431 -25.16 1.13 -12.55
CA PHE A 431 -23.86 1.75 -12.81
C PHE A 431 -23.48 2.75 -11.71
N ALA A 432 -24.43 3.57 -11.27
CA ALA A 432 -24.21 4.57 -10.24
C ALA A 432 -24.03 3.94 -8.84
N LEU A 433 -24.81 2.91 -8.49
CA LEU A 433 -24.63 2.12 -7.26
C LEU A 433 -23.27 1.43 -7.24
N TRP A 434 -22.83 0.85 -8.36
CA TRP A 434 -21.50 0.26 -8.47
C TRP A 434 -20.39 1.31 -8.30
N THR A 435 -20.58 2.50 -8.86
CA THR A 435 -19.64 3.62 -8.70
C THR A 435 -19.54 4.08 -7.25
N ALA A 436 -20.68 4.17 -6.55
CA ALA A 436 -20.72 4.50 -5.12
C ALA A 436 -20.08 3.40 -4.27
N PHE A 437 -20.34 2.12 -4.56
CA PHE A 437 -19.71 0.99 -3.88
C PHE A 437 -18.18 1.00 -4.01
N LEU A 438 -17.63 1.35 -5.17
CA LEU A 438 -16.17 1.39 -5.32
C LEU A 438 -15.50 2.48 -4.46
N LEU A 439 -16.22 3.53 -4.01
CA LEU A 439 -15.70 4.50 -3.05
C LEU A 439 -15.43 3.88 -1.67
N SER A 440 -16.16 2.83 -1.27
CA SER A 440 -15.91 2.08 -0.03
C SER A 440 -14.96 0.90 -0.20
N TRP A 441 -14.64 0.52 -1.44
CA TRP A 441 -13.77 -0.62 -1.75
C TRP A 441 -12.30 -0.36 -1.38
N LYS A 442 -11.70 0.64 -2.02
CA LYS A 442 -10.31 1.09 -1.79
C LYS A 442 -10.19 2.53 -2.30
N PRO A 443 -9.60 3.49 -1.55
CA PRO A 443 -9.65 4.91 -1.90
C PRO A 443 -9.13 5.24 -3.31
N GLU A 444 -7.95 4.72 -3.65
CA GLU A 444 -7.29 4.97 -4.93
C GLU A 444 -8.10 4.45 -6.13
N VAL A 445 -8.71 3.27 -5.97
CA VAL A 445 -9.53 2.61 -6.99
C VAL A 445 -10.88 3.31 -7.09
N GLY A 446 -11.49 3.64 -5.95
CA GLY A 446 -12.78 4.32 -5.86
C GLY A 446 -12.77 5.70 -6.47
N LEU A 447 -11.80 6.54 -6.10
CA LEU A 447 -11.65 7.90 -6.64
C LEU A 447 -11.37 7.88 -8.14
N ALA A 448 -10.42 7.04 -8.61
CA ALA A 448 -10.15 6.90 -10.04
C ALA A 448 -11.38 6.44 -10.83
N ASN A 449 -12.15 5.49 -10.27
CA ASN A 449 -13.41 5.05 -10.87
C ASN A 449 -14.45 6.16 -10.92
N PHE A 450 -14.62 6.93 -9.84
CA PHE A 450 -15.60 7.99 -9.73
C PHE A 450 -15.36 9.08 -10.79
N TYR A 451 -14.12 9.56 -10.93
CA TYR A 451 -13.77 10.55 -11.95
C TYR A 451 -13.96 10.00 -13.37
N ALA A 452 -13.46 8.79 -13.65
CA ALA A 452 -13.61 8.18 -14.97
C ALA A 452 -15.08 7.95 -15.35
N SER A 453 -15.87 7.42 -14.42
CA SER A 453 -17.30 7.18 -14.61
C SER A 453 -18.08 8.48 -14.82
N SER A 454 -17.78 9.51 -14.03
CA SER A 454 -18.44 10.82 -14.13
C SER A 454 -18.14 11.50 -15.47
N ILE A 455 -16.88 11.48 -15.92
CA ILE A 455 -16.51 12.05 -17.23
C ILE A 455 -17.19 11.29 -18.37
N LEU A 456 -17.21 9.96 -18.33
CA LEU A 456 -17.90 9.15 -19.34
C LEU A 456 -19.41 9.43 -19.38
N LEU A 457 -20.05 9.52 -18.22
CA LEU A 457 -21.47 9.84 -18.11
C LEU A 457 -21.78 11.26 -18.62
N SER A 458 -20.88 12.22 -18.39
CA SER A 458 -21.01 13.59 -18.91
C SER A 458 -20.92 13.61 -20.44
N ILE A 459 -19.96 12.89 -21.03
CA ILE A 459 -19.86 12.76 -22.49
C ILE A 459 -21.09 12.03 -23.05
N PHE A 460 -21.60 11.01 -22.37
CA PHE A 460 -22.81 10.31 -22.77
C PHE A 460 -24.04 11.23 -22.75
N LEU A 461 -24.21 12.03 -21.69
CA LEU A 461 -25.30 12.99 -21.54
C LEU A 461 -25.25 14.07 -22.62
N PHE A 462 -24.05 14.62 -22.88
CA PHE A 462 -23.84 15.62 -23.92
C PHE A 462 -24.23 15.09 -25.31
N ASN A 463 -23.84 13.85 -25.63
CA ASN A 463 -24.16 13.23 -26.92
C ASN A 463 -25.63 12.80 -27.05
N ASN A 464 -26.35 12.62 -25.94
CA ASN A 464 -27.73 12.13 -25.91
C ASN A 464 -28.67 13.12 -25.19
N PHE A 465 -28.41 14.41 -25.33
CA PHE A 465 -29.09 15.46 -24.59
C PHE A 465 -30.61 15.45 -24.86
N LYS A 466 -31.36 14.87 -23.93
CA LYS A 466 -32.82 14.73 -23.95
C LYS A 466 -33.35 14.96 -22.54
N ARG A 467 -34.48 15.67 -22.41
CA ARG A 467 -35.14 15.95 -21.11
C ARG A 467 -35.31 14.69 -20.26
N LYS A 468 -35.74 13.57 -20.87
CA LYS A 468 -35.89 12.28 -20.19
C LYS A 468 -34.58 11.78 -19.56
N VAL A 469 -33.47 11.85 -20.29
CA VAL A 469 -32.15 11.37 -19.81
C VAL A 469 -31.68 12.22 -18.63
N ILE A 470 -31.87 13.54 -18.69
CA ILE A 470 -31.55 14.46 -17.58
C ILE A 470 -32.39 14.11 -16.34
N LEU A 471 -33.70 13.93 -16.50
CA LEU A 471 -34.59 13.55 -15.40
C LEU A 471 -34.20 12.20 -14.80
N ASP A 472 -33.82 11.22 -15.61
CA ASP A 472 -33.35 9.91 -15.14
C ASP A 472 -32.04 10.04 -14.34
N TYR A 473 -31.11 10.93 -14.73
CA TYR A 473 -29.91 11.24 -13.94
C TYR A 473 -30.26 11.86 -12.59
N VAL A 474 -31.14 12.86 -12.56
CA VAL A 474 -31.60 13.50 -11.31
C VAL A 474 -32.27 12.46 -10.42
N LYS A 475 -33.16 11.62 -10.96
CA LYS A 475 -33.81 10.53 -10.21
C LYS A 475 -32.80 9.58 -9.59
N VAL A 476 -31.78 9.14 -10.34
CA VAL A 476 -30.74 8.23 -9.82
C VAL A 476 -29.92 8.91 -8.73
N LEU A 477 -29.55 10.17 -8.91
CA LEU A 477 -28.84 10.94 -7.88
C LEU A 477 -29.68 11.06 -6.61
N THR A 478 -30.96 11.41 -6.73
CA THR A 478 -31.89 11.47 -5.60
C THR A 478 -32.00 10.12 -4.89
N ILE A 479 -32.15 9.02 -5.62
CA ILE A 479 -32.19 7.66 -5.03
C ILE A 479 -30.91 7.35 -4.24
N ILE A 480 -29.74 7.69 -4.80
CA ILE A 480 -28.46 7.45 -4.13
C ILE A 480 -28.32 8.29 -2.86
N LEU A 481 -28.71 9.57 -2.91
CA LEU A 481 -28.67 10.45 -1.76
C LEU A 481 -29.64 10.01 -0.66
N ILE A 482 -30.86 9.57 -1.02
CA ILE A 482 -31.82 9.00 -0.06
C ILE A 482 -31.25 7.73 0.55
N LEU A 483 -30.73 6.80 -0.26
CA LEU A 483 -30.15 5.55 0.24
C LEU A 483 -28.97 5.81 1.19
N ALA A 484 -28.05 6.71 0.81
CA ALA A 484 -26.93 7.10 1.65
C ALA A 484 -27.41 7.75 2.96
N GLY A 485 -28.37 8.67 2.88
CA GLY A 485 -28.97 9.32 4.05
C GLY A 485 -29.69 8.33 4.98
N SER A 486 -30.43 7.37 4.43
CA SER A 486 -31.09 6.30 5.20
C SER A 486 -30.09 5.36 5.86
N ILE A 487 -29.01 4.99 5.17
CA ILE A 487 -27.94 4.16 5.74
C ILE A 487 -27.25 4.92 6.88
N LEU A 488 -26.86 6.18 6.66
CA LEU A 488 -26.23 7.01 7.69
C LEU A 488 -27.17 7.23 8.88
N GLY A 489 -28.46 7.47 8.63
CA GLY A 489 -29.48 7.61 9.67
C GLY A 489 -29.65 6.32 10.47
N ALA A 490 -29.76 5.16 9.81
CA ALA A 490 -29.83 3.87 10.49
C ALA A 490 -28.59 3.61 11.34
N LEU A 491 -27.39 3.83 10.78
CA LEU A 491 -26.13 3.63 11.47
C LEU A 491 -25.99 4.54 12.69
N SER A 492 -26.51 5.78 12.64
CA SER A 492 -26.46 6.70 13.78
C SER A 492 -27.25 6.22 15.00
N PHE A 493 -28.18 5.27 14.85
CA PHE A 493 -28.86 4.63 15.98
C PHE A 493 -28.06 3.48 16.61
N PHE A 494 -27.11 2.91 15.87
CA PHE A 494 -26.34 1.73 16.31
C PHE A 494 -24.94 2.07 16.80
N THR A 495 -24.52 3.33 16.69
CA THR A 495 -23.20 3.77 17.15
C THR A 495 -23.29 4.91 18.15
N GLU A 496 -22.41 4.86 19.15
CA GLU A 496 -22.16 5.97 20.07
C GLU A 496 -21.17 7.00 19.46
N SER A 497 -20.54 6.68 18.34
CA SER A 497 -19.52 7.51 17.70
C SER A 497 -20.14 8.58 16.79
N SER A 498 -19.48 9.74 16.73
CA SER A 498 -19.92 10.80 15.83
C SER A 498 -19.50 10.48 14.39
N ILE A 499 -20.45 9.96 13.60
CA ILE A 499 -20.24 9.58 12.19
C ILE A 499 -19.64 10.74 11.39
N LEU A 500 -20.10 11.98 11.61
CA LEU A 500 -19.59 13.15 10.89
C LEU A 500 -18.13 13.46 11.24
N VAL A 501 -17.76 13.32 12.52
CA VAL A 501 -16.37 13.50 12.96
C VAL A 501 -15.47 12.42 12.38
N ASN A 502 -15.93 11.16 12.39
CA ASN A 502 -15.19 10.03 11.82
C ASN A 502 -15.03 10.15 10.29
N PHE A 503 -16.07 10.58 9.59
CA PHE A 503 -15.98 10.87 8.15
C PHE A 503 -15.01 12.02 7.86
N LYS A 504 -15.02 13.07 8.71
CA LYS A 504 -14.03 14.16 8.63
C LYS A 504 -12.61 13.63 8.84
N LYS A 505 -12.37 12.77 9.82
CA LYS A 505 -11.07 12.11 10.06
C LYS A 505 -10.62 11.35 8.82
N ALA A 506 -11.50 10.56 8.19
CA ALA A 506 -11.19 9.82 6.97
C ALA A 506 -10.78 10.76 5.81
N ILE A 507 -11.51 11.85 5.60
CA ILE A 507 -11.20 12.83 4.54
C ILE A 507 -9.82 13.45 4.78
N ILE A 508 -9.51 13.90 6.01
CA ILE A 508 -8.22 14.51 6.33
C ILE A 508 -7.09 13.51 6.07
N TYR A 509 -7.25 12.26 6.52
CA TYR A 509 -6.23 11.21 6.33
C TYR A 509 -5.93 10.93 4.84
N PHE A 510 -6.97 10.79 4.01
CA PHE A 510 -6.79 10.50 2.58
C PHE A 510 -6.33 11.70 1.75
N THR A 511 -6.56 12.93 2.21
CA THR A 511 -6.18 14.15 1.49
C THR A 511 -4.81 14.71 1.90
N ALA A 512 -4.22 14.20 2.99
CA ALA A 512 -2.92 14.58 3.52
C ALA A 512 -1.71 14.13 2.66
N ASN A 513 -1.66 14.53 1.39
CA ASN A 513 -0.57 14.15 0.46
C ASN A 513 0.82 14.54 0.96
N GLN A 514 0.95 15.69 1.64
CA GLN A 514 2.21 16.13 2.26
C GLN A 514 2.68 15.17 3.36
N ALA A 515 1.77 14.54 4.10
CA ALA A 515 2.13 13.61 5.16
C ALA A 515 2.66 12.28 4.63
N HIS A 516 2.11 11.83 3.49
CA HIS A 516 2.45 10.54 2.87
C HIS A 516 3.64 10.60 1.91
N GLY A 517 4.01 11.80 1.44
CA GLY A 517 4.85 11.98 0.26
C GLY A 517 6.36 11.92 0.49
N PHE A 518 7.07 11.41 -0.51
CA PHE A 518 8.54 11.47 -0.57
C PHE A 518 9.04 12.68 -1.36
N SER A 519 10.09 13.36 -0.90
CA SER A 519 10.75 14.44 -1.67
C SER A 519 11.46 13.93 -2.94
N MET A 520 11.81 12.65 -2.97
CA MET A 520 12.42 11.98 -4.11
C MET A 520 11.44 11.00 -4.76
N LEU A 521 11.56 10.86 -6.08
CA LEU A 521 10.80 9.87 -6.86
C LEU A 521 11.62 8.60 -7.17
N THR A 522 12.96 8.68 -7.08
CA THR A 522 13.90 7.59 -7.36
C THR A 522 15.26 7.88 -6.72
N TYR A 523 16.05 6.85 -6.43
CA TYR A 523 17.48 6.99 -6.10
C TYR A 523 18.34 7.21 -7.35
N HIS A 524 17.89 6.72 -8.50
CA HIS A 524 18.63 6.77 -9.75
C HIS A 524 17.73 7.24 -10.89
N PHE A 525 18.13 8.32 -11.56
CA PHE A 525 17.45 8.87 -12.74
C PHE A 525 17.76 8.06 -14.00
N ASN A 526 17.55 6.75 -13.93
CA ASN A 526 17.85 5.81 -15.00
C ASN A 526 16.81 5.90 -16.14
N ARG A 527 17.03 5.10 -17.19
CA ARG A 527 16.11 5.00 -18.33
C ARG A 527 14.66 4.71 -17.92
N LEU A 528 14.44 3.83 -16.95
CA LEU A 528 13.08 3.47 -16.52
C LEU A 528 12.36 4.65 -15.87
N PHE A 529 13.07 5.44 -15.05
CA PHE A 529 12.52 6.67 -14.49
C PHE A 529 12.03 7.61 -15.60
N GLN A 530 12.85 7.84 -16.61
CA GLN A 530 12.50 8.73 -17.73
C GLN A 530 11.30 8.22 -18.53
N LEU A 531 11.22 6.90 -18.72
CA LEU A 531 10.09 6.28 -19.40
C LEU A 531 8.78 6.43 -18.63
N HIS A 532 8.77 6.12 -17.34
CA HIS A 532 7.55 6.14 -16.52
C HIS A 532 7.04 7.54 -16.21
N TYR A 533 7.93 8.49 -15.92
CA TYR A 533 7.52 9.83 -15.48
C TYR A 533 7.35 10.83 -16.63
N PHE A 534 7.96 10.59 -17.81
CA PHE A 534 7.91 11.54 -18.93
C PHE A 534 7.41 10.91 -20.24
N VAL A 535 8.08 9.88 -20.75
CA VAL A 535 7.80 9.35 -22.11
C VAL A 535 6.43 8.70 -22.19
N PHE A 536 6.08 7.82 -21.25
CA PHE A 536 4.81 7.10 -21.28
C PHE A 536 3.59 8.00 -21.05
N PRO A 537 3.58 8.93 -20.07
CA PRO A 537 2.51 9.92 -19.95
C PRO A 537 2.31 10.72 -21.25
N ALA A 538 3.40 11.23 -21.84
CA ALA A 538 3.35 11.97 -23.11
C ALA A 538 2.81 11.12 -24.26
N LEU A 539 3.25 9.87 -24.37
CA LEU A 539 2.79 8.93 -25.38
C LEU A 539 1.29 8.64 -25.23
N VAL A 540 0.83 8.34 -24.02
CA VAL A 540 -0.60 8.08 -23.73
C VAL A 540 -1.46 9.29 -24.10
N LEU A 541 -1.06 10.50 -23.70
CA LEU A 541 -1.80 11.72 -24.04
C LEU A 541 -1.86 11.95 -25.55
N THR A 542 -0.72 11.81 -26.23
CA THR A 542 -0.63 11.97 -27.70
C THR A 542 -1.52 10.96 -28.42
N LEU A 543 -1.44 9.69 -28.04
CA LEU A 543 -2.25 8.62 -28.64
C LEU A 543 -3.74 8.79 -28.32
N THR A 544 -4.08 9.31 -27.13
CA THR A 544 -5.47 9.65 -26.76
C THR A 544 -6.01 10.77 -27.65
N LEU A 545 -5.26 11.83 -27.86
CA LEU A 545 -5.65 12.93 -28.76
C LEU A 545 -5.81 12.42 -30.21
N ALA A 546 -4.86 11.61 -30.70
CA ALA A 546 -4.96 10.98 -32.01
C ALA A 546 -6.19 10.08 -32.13
N MET A 547 -6.52 9.31 -31.08
CA MET A 547 -7.70 8.46 -31.00
C MET A 547 -9.00 9.28 -31.06
N ILE A 548 -9.10 10.35 -30.27
CA ILE A 548 -10.26 11.26 -30.26
C ILE A 548 -10.46 11.87 -31.65
N LEU A 549 -9.39 12.38 -32.27
CA LEU A 549 -9.46 13.02 -33.59
C LEU A 549 -9.80 12.03 -34.72
N LYS A 550 -9.30 10.78 -34.64
CA LYS A 550 -9.70 9.69 -35.56
C LYS A 550 -11.19 9.39 -35.46
N THR A 551 -11.74 9.41 -34.25
CA THR A 551 -13.17 9.16 -33.95
C THR A 551 -14.08 10.24 -34.56
N PHE A 552 -13.62 11.50 -34.63
CA PHE A 552 -14.35 12.57 -35.33
C PHE A 552 -14.27 12.49 -36.87
N LYS A 553 -13.35 11.71 -37.44
CA LYS A 553 -13.14 11.58 -38.90
C LYS A 553 -14.02 10.52 -39.54
N GLN A 554 -14.34 9.47 -38.81
CA GLN A 554 -15.15 8.35 -39.28
C GLN A 554 -16.42 8.34 -38.43
N THR A 555 -17.60 8.12 -39.02
CA THR A 555 -18.68 7.47 -38.28
C THR A 555 -18.07 6.15 -37.81
N VAL A 556 -17.57 6.12 -36.57
CA VAL A 556 -16.77 5.00 -36.06
C VAL A 556 -17.54 3.73 -36.36
N ASP A 557 -16.95 2.88 -37.20
CA ASP A 557 -17.54 1.59 -37.52
C ASP A 557 -17.91 0.93 -36.18
N ASN A 558 -19.16 0.46 -36.05
CA ASN A 558 -19.72 -0.04 -34.79
C ASN A 558 -18.81 -1.10 -34.12
N LYS A 559 -17.91 -1.71 -34.89
CA LYS A 559 -16.87 -2.66 -34.43
C LYS A 559 -15.80 -2.06 -33.51
N HIS A 560 -15.38 -0.80 -33.65
CA HIS A 560 -14.27 -0.21 -32.86
C HIS A 560 -14.74 0.74 -31.74
N ARG A 561 -16.02 1.10 -31.71
CA ARG A 561 -16.63 2.01 -30.72
C ARG A 561 -16.43 1.57 -29.27
N ASN A 562 -16.44 0.26 -29.00
CA ASN A 562 -16.29 -0.27 -27.65
C ASN A 562 -14.86 -0.10 -27.12
N LEU A 563 -13.87 -0.30 -27.98
CA LEU A 563 -12.46 -0.19 -27.64
C LEU A 563 -12.10 1.26 -27.31
N TYR A 564 -12.69 2.22 -28.03
CA TYR A 564 -12.57 3.65 -27.74
C TYR A 564 -12.97 3.99 -26.29
N TRP A 565 -14.17 3.56 -25.86
CA TRP A 565 -14.65 3.83 -24.51
C TRP A 565 -13.80 3.16 -23.43
N VAL A 566 -13.32 1.94 -23.69
CA VAL A 566 -12.41 1.22 -22.78
C VAL A 566 -11.10 1.97 -22.61
N ILE A 567 -10.47 2.39 -23.71
CA ILE A 567 -9.20 3.14 -23.65
C ILE A 567 -9.42 4.46 -22.93
N LEU A 568 -10.47 5.22 -23.27
CA LEU A 568 -10.75 6.50 -22.63
C LEU A 568 -10.97 6.35 -21.13
N PHE A 569 -11.73 5.34 -20.70
CA PHE A 569 -11.91 5.02 -19.28
C PHE A 569 -10.58 4.76 -18.58
N LEU A 570 -9.77 3.85 -19.14
CA LEU A 570 -8.48 3.47 -18.54
C LEU A 570 -7.49 4.63 -18.53
N VAL A 571 -7.48 5.50 -19.54
CA VAL A 571 -6.64 6.71 -19.56
C VAL A 571 -7.01 7.66 -18.42
N ILE A 572 -8.29 7.88 -18.17
CA ILE A 572 -8.72 8.74 -17.05
C ILE A 572 -8.32 8.09 -15.71
N VAL A 573 -8.55 6.78 -15.56
CA VAL A 573 -8.10 6.02 -14.38
C VAL A 573 -6.59 6.17 -14.17
N TYR A 574 -5.80 6.01 -15.23
CA TYR A 574 -4.35 6.14 -15.19
C TYR A 574 -3.91 7.54 -14.76
N LEU A 575 -4.51 8.61 -15.31
CA LEU A 575 -4.16 9.99 -14.95
C LEU A 575 -4.50 10.32 -13.48
N VAL A 576 -5.62 9.81 -12.97
CA VAL A 576 -5.99 10.00 -11.55
C VAL A 576 -5.10 9.16 -10.64
N ALA A 577 -4.82 7.90 -11.01
CA ALA A 577 -3.94 7.03 -10.24
C ALA A 577 -2.47 7.50 -10.24
N ALA A 578 -2.04 8.23 -11.29
CA ALA A 578 -0.69 8.78 -11.39
C ALA A 578 -0.33 9.71 -10.23
N GLN A 579 -1.31 10.41 -9.64
CA GLN A 579 -1.09 11.22 -8.44
C GLN A 579 -0.47 10.42 -7.31
N ARG A 580 -0.96 9.19 -7.05
CA ARG A 580 -0.40 8.37 -5.97
C ARG A 580 1.09 8.16 -6.19
N GLY A 581 1.51 7.79 -7.40
CA GLY A 581 2.90 7.52 -7.79
C GLY A 581 3.81 8.75 -7.91
N LEU A 582 3.25 9.94 -7.74
CA LEU A 582 4.00 11.19 -7.57
C LEU A 582 4.16 11.55 -6.08
N VAL A 583 3.33 10.98 -5.20
CA VAL A 583 3.36 11.15 -3.74
C VAL A 583 4.14 10.01 -3.09
N ARG A 584 3.68 8.76 -3.25
CA ARG A 584 4.17 7.52 -2.62
C ARG A 584 4.03 6.34 -3.59
N HIS A 585 4.60 5.17 -3.31
CA HIS A 585 4.55 4.03 -4.25
C HIS A 585 5.17 4.37 -5.62
N ASN A 586 6.31 5.04 -5.55
CA ASN A 586 7.10 5.53 -6.67
C ASN A 586 8.38 4.67 -6.81
N MET A 587 9.35 5.06 -7.64
CA MET A 587 10.58 4.26 -7.80
C MET A 587 11.49 4.28 -6.57
N PHE A 588 11.26 5.18 -5.61
CA PHE A 588 11.99 5.26 -4.34
C PHE A 588 11.66 4.08 -3.42
N ASP A 589 10.37 3.71 -3.30
CA ASP A 589 9.88 2.65 -2.40
C ASP A 589 9.39 1.39 -3.14
N THR A 590 9.76 1.25 -4.42
CA THR A 590 9.71 0.01 -5.24
C THR A 590 8.33 -0.54 -5.64
N SER A 591 7.23 0.21 -5.50
CA SER A 591 5.89 -0.35 -5.76
C SER A 591 5.13 0.39 -6.88
N MET A 592 5.59 0.30 -8.14
CA MET A 592 4.93 0.98 -9.26
C MET A 592 3.72 0.21 -9.84
N TRP A 593 2.74 -0.12 -8.99
CA TRP A 593 1.44 -0.70 -9.41
C TRP A 593 0.68 0.20 -10.41
N ILE A 594 1.06 1.47 -10.51
CA ILE A 594 0.46 2.50 -11.37
C ILE A 594 0.85 2.33 -12.85
N SER A 595 1.97 1.67 -13.15
CA SER A 595 2.35 1.37 -14.55
C SER A 595 1.61 0.19 -15.16
N GLY A 596 0.91 -0.62 -14.36
CA GLY A 596 0.15 -1.76 -14.89
C GLY A 596 -0.92 -1.33 -15.90
N PRO A 597 -1.89 -0.48 -15.49
CA PRO A 597 -2.91 0.03 -16.39
C PRO A 597 -2.33 0.71 -17.65
N LEU A 598 -1.16 1.36 -17.54
CA LEU A 598 -0.47 1.98 -18.67
C LEU A 598 -0.13 0.97 -19.78
N PHE A 599 0.41 -0.20 -19.43
CA PHE A 599 0.76 -1.22 -20.43
C PHE A 599 -0.48 -1.79 -21.12
N LEU A 600 -1.57 -1.98 -20.38
CA LEU A 600 -2.86 -2.35 -20.93
C LEU A 600 -3.38 -1.28 -21.90
N ILE A 601 -3.30 -0.01 -21.53
CA ILE A 601 -3.71 1.14 -22.36
C ILE A 601 -2.93 1.15 -23.67
N LEU A 602 -1.60 1.11 -23.62
CA LEU A 602 -0.76 1.16 -24.82
C LEU A 602 -1.03 -0.02 -25.76
N GLY A 603 -1.17 -1.23 -25.24
CA GLY A 603 -1.53 -2.41 -26.01
C GLY A 603 -2.89 -2.25 -26.72
N LEU A 604 -3.91 -1.77 -26.01
CA LEU A 604 -5.25 -1.54 -26.57
C LEU A 604 -5.29 -0.37 -27.57
N MET A 605 -4.54 0.71 -27.31
CA MET A 605 -4.41 1.86 -28.21
C MET A 605 -3.82 1.47 -29.56
N LEU A 606 -2.77 0.64 -29.57
CA LEU A 606 -2.18 0.20 -30.83
C LEU A 606 -3.18 -0.60 -31.67
N ILE A 607 -3.97 -1.47 -31.02
CA ILE A 607 -5.05 -2.21 -31.68
C ILE A 607 -6.07 -1.26 -32.31
N TYR A 608 -6.49 -0.22 -31.57
CA TYR A 608 -7.46 0.76 -32.07
C TYR A 608 -6.94 1.54 -33.28
N LEU A 609 -5.67 1.92 -33.24
CA LEU A 609 -5.05 2.74 -34.28
C LEU A 609 -4.77 1.93 -35.56
N LEU A 610 -4.33 0.68 -35.44
CA LEU A 610 -3.99 -0.20 -36.57
C LEU A 610 -5.20 -0.81 -37.29
N SER A 611 -6.41 -0.75 -36.71
CA SER A 611 -7.68 -1.14 -37.36
C SER A 611 -7.65 -2.52 -38.05
N PHE A 612 -7.00 -3.51 -37.43
CA PHE A 612 -6.90 -4.86 -37.98
C PHE A 612 -8.29 -5.49 -38.23
N ARG A 613 -8.48 -6.09 -39.41
CA ARG A 613 -9.74 -6.75 -39.80
C ARG A 613 -9.99 -8.09 -39.08
N PHE A 614 -8.94 -8.79 -38.63
CA PHE A 614 -9.04 -10.13 -38.03
C PHE A 614 -8.76 -10.12 -36.52
N GLN A 615 -9.76 -10.49 -35.72
CA GLN A 615 -9.71 -10.49 -34.25
C GLN A 615 -8.62 -11.38 -33.63
N VAL A 616 -8.23 -12.47 -34.32
CA VAL A 616 -7.18 -13.37 -33.83
C VAL A 616 -5.80 -12.70 -33.90
N ARG A 617 -5.50 -12.06 -35.03
CA ARG A 617 -4.25 -11.31 -35.23
C ARG A 617 -4.15 -10.15 -34.23
N VAL A 618 -5.28 -9.49 -33.96
CA VAL A 618 -5.39 -8.44 -32.93
C VAL A 618 -4.94 -8.92 -31.56
N GLY A 619 -5.46 -10.07 -31.10
CA GLY A 619 -5.09 -10.58 -29.77
C GLY A 619 -3.65 -11.09 -29.69
N MET A 620 -3.11 -11.68 -30.77
CA MET A 620 -1.68 -12.06 -30.82
C MET A 620 -0.77 -10.84 -30.76
N VAL A 621 -1.08 -9.79 -31.54
CA VAL A 621 -0.35 -8.52 -31.51
C VAL A 621 -0.40 -7.90 -30.11
N PHE A 622 -1.58 -7.90 -29.48
CA PHE A 622 -1.73 -7.45 -28.09
C PHE A 622 -0.82 -8.23 -27.13
N ILE A 623 -0.82 -9.57 -27.18
CA ILE A 623 0.02 -10.41 -26.31
C ILE A 623 1.50 -10.07 -26.48
N ILE A 624 1.98 -9.94 -27.72
CA ILE A 624 3.38 -9.63 -28.01
C ILE A 624 3.75 -8.26 -27.42
N ILE A 625 2.94 -7.24 -27.68
CA ILE A 625 3.20 -5.88 -27.18
C ILE A 625 3.14 -5.84 -25.66
N ALA A 626 2.10 -6.44 -25.07
CA ALA A 626 1.95 -6.52 -23.63
C ALA A 626 3.15 -7.22 -22.97
N THR A 627 3.62 -8.31 -23.58
CA THR A 627 4.82 -9.03 -23.11
C THR A 627 6.07 -8.15 -23.19
N LEU A 628 6.28 -7.46 -24.30
CA LEU A 628 7.42 -6.55 -24.46
C LEU A 628 7.36 -5.37 -23.50
N LEU A 629 6.17 -4.79 -23.31
CA LEU A 629 5.99 -3.65 -22.42
C LEU A 629 6.26 -4.04 -20.96
N VAL A 630 5.66 -5.13 -20.48
CA VAL A 630 5.87 -5.59 -19.10
C VAL A 630 7.31 -6.10 -18.93
N GLY A 631 7.80 -6.95 -19.82
CA GLY A 631 9.12 -7.55 -19.70
C GLY A 631 10.29 -6.57 -19.79
N LEU A 632 10.15 -5.45 -20.50
CA LEU A 632 11.23 -4.46 -20.66
C LEU A 632 11.11 -3.25 -19.73
N PHE A 633 9.91 -2.96 -19.23
CA PHE A 633 9.65 -1.68 -18.56
C PHE A 633 8.99 -1.81 -17.18
N THR A 634 8.73 -3.01 -16.67
CA THR A 634 8.24 -3.16 -15.29
C THR A 634 9.32 -2.82 -14.28
N PHE A 635 8.91 -2.26 -13.15
CA PHE A 635 9.79 -1.94 -12.05
C PHE A 635 9.16 -2.36 -10.73
N PRO A 636 9.92 -3.03 -9.83
CA PRO A 636 11.36 -3.30 -9.92
C PRO A 636 11.67 -4.40 -10.95
N GLU A 637 12.84 -4.33 -11.58
CA GLU A 637 13.24 -5.23 -12.68
C GLU A 637 13.26 -6.73 -12.27
N ASN A 638 13.33 -7.01 -10.97
CA ASN A 638 13.38 -8.36 -10.41
C ASN A 638 12.01 -8.95 -10.07
N GLU A 639 10.89 -8.28 -10.38
CA GLU A 639 9.56 -8.87 -10.20
C GLU A 639 9.39 -10.11 -11.08
N LYS A 640 9.30 -11.28 -10.43
CA LYS A 640 9.09 -12.55 -11.12
C LYS A 640 7.61 -12.77 -11.37
N PHE A 641 7.18 -12.60 -12.62
CA PHE A 641 5.85 -12.99 -13.06
C PHE A 641 5.84 -14.44 -13.52
N ALA A 642 5.05 -15.28 -12.86
CA ALA A 642 4.79 -16.66 -13.29
C ALA A 642 3.34 -16.78 -13.79
N PRO A 643 3.10 -17.42 -14.95
CA PRO A 643 1.74 -17.76 -15.38
C PRO A 643 0.99 -18.52 -14.30
N VAL A 644 -0.33 -18.25 -14.17
CA VAL A 644 -1.19 -19.00 -13.25
C VAL A 644 -1.09 -20.50 -13.53
N PHE A 645 -0.96 -20.91 -14.79
CA PHE A 645 -0.83 -22.31 -15.15
C PHE A 645 0.47 -22.97 -14.68
N ASP A 646 1.60 -22.25 -14.64
CA ASP A 646 2.86 -22.78 -14.13
C ASP A 646 2.79 -22.96 -12.61
N GLN A 647 2.17 -21.99 -11.92
CA GLN A 647 1.88 -22.09 -10.49
C GLN A 647 0.91 -23.26 -10.22
N TYR A 648 -0.12 -23.43 -11.05
CA TYR A 648 -1.01 -24.60 -11.03
C TYR A 648 -0.21 -25.89 -11.12
N LEU A 649 0.67 -26.04 -12.10
CA LEU A 649 1.43 -27.27 -12.30
C LEU A 649 2.35 -27.55 -11.11
N SER A 650 3.05 -26.52 -10.61
CA SER A 650 3.91 -26.64 -9.43
C SER A 650 3.14 -27.08 -8.19
N LYS A 651 1.93 -26.55 -7.99
CA LYS A 651 1.06 -26.88 -6.86
C LYS A 651 0.37 -28.22 -7.01
N PHE A 652 -0.06 -28.56 -8.22
CA PHE A 652 -0.69 -29.84 -8.53
C PHE A 652 0.23 -31.00 -8.15
N LEU A 653 1.55 -30.85 -8.40
CA LEU A 653 2.59 -31.82 -8.05
C LEU A 653 2.98 -31.82 -6.57
N ARG A 654 2.84 -30.68 -5.87
CA ARG A 654 3.06 -30.61 -4.42
C ARG A 654 1.85 -31.20 -3.71
N PHE A 655 1.97 -32.47 -3.32
CA PHE A 655 0.93 -33.15 -2.57
C PHE A 655 1.01 -32.78 -1.08
N ASP A 656 0.21 -31.79 -0.68
CA ASP A 656 0.03 -31.45 0.74
C ASP A 656 -0.88 -32.50 1.41
N LYS A 657 -0.47 -33.03 2.58
CA LYS A 657 -1.28 -33.95 3.42
C LYS A 657 -2.51 -33.18 3.97
N ILE A 658 -3.59 -33.06 3.19
CA ILE A 658 -4.85 -32.40 3.61
C ILE A 658 -5.98 -33.43 3.83
N TRP A 659 -5.71 -34.72 3.64
CA TRP A 659 -6.74 -35.75 3.41
C TRP A 659 -7.10 -36.63 4.62
N GLY A 660 -6.52 -36.36 5.80
CA GLY A 660 -6.88 -37.09 7.03
C GLY A 660 -8.22 -36.63 7.62
N PRO A 661 -8.87 -37.43 8.49
CA PRO A 661 -9.87 -36.89 9.39
C PRO A 661 -9.24 -35.74 10.18
N MET A 662 -9.89 -34.59 10.16
CA MET A 662 -9.41 -33.41 10.87
C MET A 662 -10.05 -33.38 12.25
N GLU A 663 -9.24 -33.10 13.26
CA GLU A 663 -9.71 -32.91 14.63
C GLU A 663 -10.64 -31.69 14.71
N GLN A 664 -11.44 -31.57 15.78
CA GLN A 664 -12.25 -30.36 15.99
C GLN A 664 -11.36 -29.13 16.16
N GLY A 665 -11.77 -28.01 15.56
CA GLY A 665 -11.15 -26.71 15.84
C GLY A 665 -9.69 -26.57 15.36
N VAL A 666 -9.30 -27.23 14.26
CA VAL A 666 -7.93 -27.09 13.71
C VAL A 666 -7.67 -25.63 13.33
N SER A 667 -6.69 -25.00 13.99
CA SER A 667 -6.19 -23.70 13.55
C SER A 667 -5.63 -23.81 12.13
N ARG A 668 -6.06 -22.89 11.28
CA ARG A 668 -5.60 -22.81 9.89
C ARG A 668 -4.26 -22.08 9.77
N THR A 669 -3.79 -21.49 10.85
CA THR A 669 -2.48 -20.87 10.97
C THR A 669 -1.52 -21.82 11.67
N LYS A 670 -0.30 -21.99 11.15
CA LYS A 670 0.69 -22.90 11.72
C LYS A 670 1.51 -22.21 12.81
N ASP A 671 1.65 -22.88 13.94
CA ASP A 671 2.41 -22.45 15.14
C ASP A 671 2.07 -21.04 15.68
N PRO A 672 0.79 -20.61 15.74
CA PRO A 672 0.42 -19.28 16.20
C PRO A 672 0.84 -19.06 17.66
N ASP A 673 0.60 -20.04 18.54
CA ASP A 673 0.89 -19.92 19.98
C ASP A 673 2.36 -19.69 20.26
N ARG A 674 3.26 -20.36 19.52
CA ARG A 674 4.70 -20.17 19.67
C ARG A 674 5.12 -18.75 19.27
N PHE A 675 4.54 -18.21 18.20
CA PHE A 675 4.81 -16.84 17.77
C PHE A 675 4.28 -15.83 18.78
N VAL A 676 3.03 -15.98 19.23
CA VAL A 676 2.41 -15.09 20.21
C VAL A 676 3.17 -15.14 21.53
N GLN A 677 3.45 -16.33 22.06
CA GLN A 677 4.21 -16.50 23.30
C GLN A 677 5.59 -15.84 23.22
N LYS A 678 6.28 -15.97 22.07
CA LYS A 678 7.61 -15.39 21.88
C LYS A 678 7.59 -13.86 21.76
N ASN A 679 6.60 -13.30 21.04
CA ASN A 679 6.61 -11.88 20.68
C ASN A 679 5.71 -11.01 21.56
N PHE A 680 4.64 -11.57 22.14
CA PHE A 680 3.66 -10.85 22.94
C PHE A 680 3.33 -11.53 24.29
N GLY A 681 3.87 -12.72 24.58
CA GLY A 681 3.44 -13.53 25.73
C GLY A 681 3.53 -12.85 27.10
N ASP A 682 4.63 -12.17 27.41
CA ASP A 682 4.77 -11.46 28.69
C ASP A 682 4.03 -10.12 28.67
N LEU A 683 3.93 -9.47 27.51
CA LEU A 683 3.11 -8.25 27.34
C LEU A 683 1.63 -8.54 27.58
N ASN A 684 1.07 -9.57 26.94
CA ASN A 684 -0.31 -10.00 27.14
C ASN A 684 -0.57 -10.31 28.61
N ARG A 685 0.32 -11.10 29.24
CA ARG A 685 0.20 -11.42 30.67
C ARG A 685 0.22 -10.16 31.53
N TYR A 686 1.11 -9.20 31.23
CA TYR A 686 1.16 -7.94 31.95
C TYR A 686 -0.13 -7.12 31.79
N LEU A 687 -0.65 -7.03 30.57
CA LEU A 687 -1.88 -6.29 30.28
C LEU A 687 -3.08 -6.94 30.97
N ASP A 688 -3.19 -8.26 30.97
CA ASP A 688 -4.26 -8.99 31.68
C ASP A 688 -4.16 -8.87 33.21
N GLU A 689 -2.94 -8.73 33.75
CA GLU A 689 -2.71 -8.47 35.18
C GLU A 689 -2.98 -7.00 35.57
N SER A 690 -2.85 -6.05 34.63
CA SER A 690 -2.81 -4.61 34.92
C SER A 690 -4.04 -3.83 34.45
N LEU A 691 -4.82 -4.37 33.51
CA LEU A 691 -6.00 -3.74 32.92
C LEU A 691 -7.25 -4.55 33.25
N LYS A 692 -8.34 -3.86 33.56
CA LYS A 692 -9.67 -4.48 33.60
C LYS A 692 -10.12 -4.87 32.20
N ASP A 693 -11.14 -5.73 32.09
CA ASP A 693 -11.63 -6.24 30.80
C ASP A 693 -12.08 -5.12 29.84
N GLU A 694 -12.69 -4.07 30.37
CA GLU A 694 -13.14 -2.88 29.63
C GLU A 694 -12.02 -1.89 29.30
N GLU A 695 -10.88 -1.99 29.98
CA GLU A 695 -9.74 -1.10 29.80
C GLU A 695 -8.87 -1.55 28.62
N THR A 696 -8.20 -0.58 27.99
CA THR A 696 -7.23 -0.80 26.91
C THR A 696 -5.95 0.00 27.16
N PHE A 697 -4.95 -0.23 26.33
CA PHE A 697 -3.68 0.49 26.34
C PHE A 697 -3.55 1.36 25.08
N TYR A 698 -2.59 2.28 25.09
CA TYR A 698 -2.23 3.05 23.91
C TYR A 698 -0.96 2.49 23.27
N ASP A 699 -0.96 2.31 21.97
CA ASP A 699 0.22 1.94 21.18
C ASP A 699 0.75 3.16 20.45
N PHE A 700 1.94 3.61 20.84
CA PHE A 700 2.70 4.66 20.18
C PHE A 700 3.88 4.11 19.36
N SER A 701 4.13 2.80 19.44
CA SER A 701 5.26 2.11 18.82
C SER A 701 5.01 1.66 17.37
N ASN A 702 3.84 1.96 16.82
CA ASN A 702 3.35 1.43 15.53
C ASN A 702 3.37 -0.11 15.49
N THR A 703 2.83 -0.76 16.53
CA THR A 703 2.65 -2.22 16.64
C THR A 703 1.16 -2.59 16.76
N PRO A 704 0.33 -2.28 15.75
CA PRO A 704 -1.13 -2.42 15.83
C PRO A 704 -1.61 -3.85 16.07
N MET A 705 -0.82 -4.88 15.73
CA MET A 705 -1.15 -6.27 16.06
C MET A 705 -1.11 -6.57 17.57
N ALA A 706 -0.52 -5.70 18.39
CA ALA A 706 -0.55 -5.86 19.86
C ALA A 706 -1.98 -5.86 20.39
N TYR A 707 -2.88 -5.02 19.84
CA TYR A 707 -4.30 -5.02 20.21
C TYR A 707 -4.97 -6.36 19.90
N PHE A 708 -4.75 -6.89 18.69
CA PHE A 708 -5.30 -8.16 18.25
C PHE A 708 -4.88 -9.32 19.16
N TYR A 709 -3.57 -9.43 19.44
CA TYR A 709 -3.06 -10.53 20.27
C TYR A 709 -3.38 -10.38 21.76
N ALA A 710 -3.51 -9.16 22.27
CA ALA A 710 -3.95 -8.90 23.64
C ALA A 710 -5.48 -8.91 23.79
N LYS A 711 -6.23 -9.05 22.67
CA LYS A 711 -7.69 -8.94 22.61
C LYS A 711 -8.23 -7.67 23.26
N ARG A 712 -7.55 -6.54 23.02
CA ARG A 712 -7.93 -5.23 23.56
C ARG A 712 -8.48 -4.33 22.47
N ARG A 713 -9.44 -3.47 22.84
CA ARG A 713 -10.07 -2.52 21.93
C ARG A 713 -9.03 -1.55 21.38
N VAL A 714 -9.00 -1.34 20.07
CA VAL A 714 -8.14 -0.31 19.47
C VAL A 714 -8.70 1.07 19.84
N PRO A 715 -7.92 1.94 20.49
CA PRO A 715 -8.38 3.27 20.82
C PRO A 715 -8.45 4.15 19.56
N GLY A 716 -9.62 4.70 19.30
CA GLY A 716 -9.87 5.66 18.22
C GLY A 716 -10.28 5.06 16.88
N TYR A 717 -10.35 5.93 15.88
CA TYR A 717 -10.97 5.62 14.59
C TYR A 717 -10.12 4.74 13.66
N PHE A 718 -8.80 4.90 13.60
CA PHE A 718 -7.99 4.11 12.66
C PHE A 718 -7.48 2.81 13.28
N ASN A 719 -7.35 1.75 12.47
CA ASN A 719 -6.81 0.45 12.92
C ASN A 719 -5.27 0.44 13.06
N GLN A 720 -4.59 1.46 12.53
CA GLN A 720 -3.15 1.66 12.59
C GLN A 720 -2.85 3.04 13.19
N ASN A 721 -2.93 3.14 14.51
CA ASN A 721 -2.45 4.31 15.24
C ASN A 721 -0.99 4.07 15.70
N PRO A 722 -0.16 5.12 15.83
CA PRO A 722 -0.46 6.52 15.51
C PRO A 722 -0.26 6.89 14.03
N ILE A 723 0.31 6.04 13.18
CA ILE A 723 0.72 6.42 11.80
C ILE A 723 -0.40 7.05 10.94
N CYS A 724 -1.66 6.65 11.12
CA CYS A 724 -2.80 7.23 10.41
C CYS A 724 -3.19 8.63 10.91
N ILE A 725 -2.67 9.05 12.06
CA ILE A 725 -2.89 10.35 12.71
C ILE A 725 -1.79 11.31 12.24
N ASN A 726 -1.82 11.63 10.95
CA ASN A 726 -0.71 12.23 10.24
C ASN A 726 -0.83 13.75 10.05
N THR A 727 -1.82 14.37 10.70
CA THR A 727 -1.99 15.83 10.75
C THR A 727 -2.29 16.28 12.16
N ARG A 728 -1.96 17.53 12.48
CA ARG A 728 -2.21 18.15 13.79
C ARG A 728 -3.70 18.22 14.13
N GLU A 729 -4.57 18.36 13.13
CA GLU A 729 -6.02 18.28 13.34
C GLU A 729 -6.45 16.87 13.76
N LEU A 730 -5.91 15.83 13.11
CA LEU A 730 -6.15 14.45 13.52
C LEU A 730 -5.60 14.17 14.91
N GLU A 731 -4.41 14.68 15.25
CA GLU A 731 -3.84 14.55 16.60
C GLU A 731 -4.77 15.16 17.66
N LYS A 732 -5.27 16.38 17.45
CA LYS A 732 -6.23 17.03 18.36
C LYS A 732 -7.50 16.19 18.52
N LEU A 733 -8.08 15.72 17.42
CA LEU A 733 -9.30 14.91 17.45
C LEU A 733 -9.09 13.54 18.11
N HIS A 734 -7.88 13.00 18.04
CA HIS A 734 -7.53 11.74 18.68
C HIS A 734 -7.17 11.89 20.16
N LEU A 735 -6.52 12.99 20.54
CA LEU A 735 -6.23 13.32 21.94
C LEU A 735 -7.50 13.42 22.77
N ILE A 736 -8.58 13.99 22.23
CA ILE A 736 -9.90 14.01 22.89
C ILE A 736 -10.37 12.57 23.22
N GLU A 737 -10.07 11.59 22.35
CA GLU A 737 -10.42 10.18 22.58
C GLU A 737 -9.52 9.54 23.65
N ILE A 738 -8.21 9.79 23.60
CA ILE A 738 -7.24 9.28 24.57
C ILE A 738 -7.55 9.83 25.97
N GLU A 739 -7.79 11.14 26.09
CA GLU A 739 -8.11 11.82 27.35
C GLU A 739 -9.40 11.28 27.99
N LYS A 740 -10.41 11.00 27.15
CA LYS A 740 -11.67 10.42 27.61
C LYS A 740 -11.49 8.99 28.15
N LEU A 741 -10.63 8.20 27.50
CA LEU A 741 -10.42 6.79 27.85
C LEU A 741 -9.47 6.59 29.04
N LYS A 742 -8.64 7.59 29.39
CA LYS A 742 -7.70 7.56 30.53
C LYS A 742 -6.91 6.25 30.62
N MET A 743 -6.27 5.87 29.51
CA MET A 743 -5.60 4.57 29.41
C MET A 743 -4.52 4.38 30.49
N PRO A 744 -4.46 3.22 31.18
CA PRO A 744 -3.48 3.03 32.24
C PRO A 744 -2.05 2.76 31.73
N VAL A 745 -1.95 2.18 30.52
CA VAL A 745 -0.70 1.67 29.94
C VAL A 745 -0.47 2.24 28.54
N VAL A 746 0.78 2.57 28.23
CA VAL A 746 1.25 2.95 26.89
C VAL A 746 2.40 2.03 26.48
N VAL A 747 2.31 1.43 25.29
CA VAL A 747 3.42 0.79 24.58
C VAL A 747 4.11 1.89 23.77
N PHE A 748 5.22 2.40 24.28
CA PHE A 748 5.79 3.65 23.79
C PHE A 748 6.69 3.46 22.57
N ASN A 749 7.73 2.62 22.67
CA ASN A 749 8.71 2.36 21.61
C ASN A 749 9.15 0.89 21.60
N ASN A 750 9.72 0.44 20.49
CA ASN A 750 10.42 -0.85 20.38
C ASN A 750 11.86 -0.79 20.97
N VAL A 751 12.38 -1.93 21.40
CA VAL A 751 13.72 -2.10 21.99
C VAL A 751 14.48 -3.24 21.31
N PRO A 752 15.50 -2.96 20.47
CA PRO A 752 15.92 -1.64 20.01
C PRO A 752 14.85 -0.99 19.13
N GLN A 753 14.93 0.34 18.97
CA GLN A 753 14.10 1.06 18.02
C GLN A 753 14.26 0.50 16.60
N THR A 754 13.17 0.50 15.85
CA THR A 754 13.01 -0.09 14.53
C THR A 754 12.60 0.97 13.51
N TYR A 755 12.39 0.56 12.25
CA TYR A 755 11.77 1.43 11.25
C TYR A 755 10.40 1.96 11.69
N TRP A 756 9.65 1.22 12.52
CA TRP A 756 8.31 1.61 12.95
C TRP A 756 8.30 2.71 14.01
N ASP A 757 9.38 2.89 14.77
CA ASP A 757 9.54 4.03 15.68
C ASP A 757 10.00 5.31 14.93
N HIS A 758 10.51 5.12 13.72
CA HIS A 758 11.11 6.16 12.87
C HIS A 758 10.62 6.06 11.43
N VAL A 759 9.29 5.97 11.22
CA VAL A 759 8.74 5.76 9.88
C VAL A 759 9.23 6.87 8.96
N ASP A 760 9.73 6.49 7.79
CA ASP A 760 10.37 7.40 6.83
C ASP A 760 11.50 8.26 7.44
N ARG A 761 12.21 7.72 8.45
CA ARG A 761 13.27 8.38 9.24
C ARG A 761 12.79 9.55 10.10
N VAL A 762 11.49 9.64 10.35
CA VAL A 762 10.89 10.65 11.23
C VAL A 762 10.49 9.96 12.53
N PRO A 763 11.12 10.29 13.68
CA PRO A 763 10.73 9.75 14.98
C PRO A 763 9.25 10.00 15.26
N ASN A 764 8.56 9.03 15.89
CA ASN A 764 7.15 9.18 16.25
C ASN A 764 6.92 10.40 17.15
N GLU A 765 7.85 10.68 18.07
CA GLU A 765 7.79 11.82 18.98
C GLU A 765 7.83 13.18 18.25
N LEU A 766 8.49 13.21 17.08
CA LEU A 766 8.56 14.38 16.22
C LEU A 766 7.34 14.46 15.27
N ARG A 767 6.91 13.32 14.72
CA ARG A 767 5.78 13.21 13.78
C ARG A 767 4.44 13.50 14.45
N HIS A 768 4.25 12.98 15.65
CA HIS A 768 3.01 13.06 16.44
C HIS A 768 3.26 13.86 17.70
N ASN A 769 3.76 15.09 17.53
CA ASN A 769 4.30 15.88 18.62
C ASN A 769 3.25 16.23 19.69
N LEU A 770 1.98 16.48 19.32
CA LEU A 770 0.95 16.76 20.33
C LEU A 770 0.66 15.53 21.18
N ILE A 771 0.61 14.36 20.55
CA ILE A 771 0.41 13.09 21.26
C ILE A 771 1.62 12.80 22.16
N ALA A 772 2.84 12.93 21.64
CA ALA A 772 4.06 12.70 22.41
C ALA A 772 4.13 13.60 23.65
N ASN A 773 3.83 14.88 23.51
CA ASN A 773 3.81 15.82 24.63
C ASN A 773 2.75 15.46 25.68
N TYR A 774 1.55 15.08 25.25
CA TYR A 774 0.52 14.57 26.17
C TYR A 774 1.04 13.34 26.93
N LEU A 775 1.68 12.40 26.23
CA LEU A 775 2.26 11.21 26.87
C LEU A 775 3.36 11.60 27.87
N PHE A 776 4.22 12.57 27.55
CA PHE A 776 5.28 13.05 28.45
C PHE A 776 4.74 13.71 29.73
N GLN A 777 3.56 14.33 29.68
CA GLN A 777 2.92 14.98 30.82
C GLN A 777 2.20 13.99 31.74
N HIS A 778 1.65 12.91 31.17
CA HIS A 778 0.71 12.05 31.88
C HIS A 778 1.23 10.63 32.15
N TYR A 779 2.31 10.21 31.49
CA TYR A 779 2.85 8.86 31.57
C TYR A 779 4.35 8.87 31.85
N TYR A 780 4.80 7.82 32.52
CA TYR A 780 6.18 7.66 32.96
C TYR A 780 6.78 6.32 32.50
N PRO A 781 8.05 6.31 32.04
CA PRO A 781 8.77 5.08 31.70
C PRO A 781 8.86 4.12 32.89
N ALA A 782 8.33 2.90 32.72
CA ALA A 782 8.28 1.89 33.77
C ALA A 782 9.14 0.66 33.43
N TYR A 783 8.74 -0.08 32.39
CA TYR A 783 9.30 -1.41 32.11
C TYR A 783 9.72 -1.61 30.65
N ILE A 784 10.54 -2.63 30.42
CA ILE A 784 10.77 -3.24 29.10
C ILE A 784 10.15 -4.65 29.13
N ILE A 785 9.13 -4.87 28.31
CA ILE A 785 8.39 -6.13 28.22
C ILE A 785 8.30 -6.53 26.75
N ASN A 786 8.67 -7.77 26.42
CA ASN A 786 8.63 -8.29 25.03
C ASN A 786 9.27 -7.37 23.98
N LYS A 787 10.37 -6.68 24.33
CA LYS A 787 11.05 -5.68 23.48
C LYS A 787 10.25 -4.40 23.21
N HIS A 788 9.35 -4.03 24.11
CA HIS A 788 8.68 -2.74 24.09
C HIS A 788 8.94 -1.99 25.39
N THR A 789 9.10 -0.67 25.30
CA THR A 789 9.04 0.20 26.48
C THR A 789 7.58 0.39 26.87
N ILE A 790 7.29 0.14 28.14
CA ILE A 790 5.96 0.22 28.73
C ILE A 790 5.95 1.40 29.70
N TRP A 791 5.04 2.32 29.44
CA TRP A 791 4.85 3.54 30.20
C TRP A 791 3.51 3.48 30.93
N LEU A 792 3.47 4.03 32.13
CA LEU A 792 2.31 3.96 33.00
C LEU A 792 1.79 5.36 33.29
N ASN A 793 0.48 5.51 33.36
CA ASN A 793 -0.10 6.77 33.82
C ASN A 793 0.30 7.04 35.28
N ASN A 794 0.09 8.26 35.76
CA ASN A 794 0.50 8.64 37.11
C ASN A 794 -0.03 7.69 38.21
N GLU A 795 -1.30 7.26 38.13
CA GLU A 795 -1.91 6.36 39.12
C GLU A 795 -1.22 4.98 39.15
N GLN A 796 -1.10 4.33 37.99
CA GLN A 796 -0.44 3.02 37.86
C GLN A 796 1.05 3.13 38.16
N TYR A 797 1.69 4.24 37.81
CA TYR A 797 3.09 4.47 38.13
C TYR A 797 3.32 4.67 39.63
N LEU A 798 2.40 5.33 40.35
CA LEU A 798 2.44 5.44 41.81
C LEU A 798 2.19 4.08 42.48
N VAL A 799 1.21 3.30 41.99
CA VAL A 799 0.99 1.92 42.46
C VAL A 799 2.22 1.05 42.18
N MET A 800 2.80 1.16 40.99
CA MET A 800 4.05 0.51 40.62
C MET A 800 5.15 0.94 41.59
N ARG A 801 5.30 2.23 41.88
CA ARG A 801 6.29 2.76 42.83
C ARG A 801 6.10 2.16 44.22
N GLU A 802 4.87 2.16 44.73
CA GLU A 802 4.51 1.56 46.03
C GLU A 802 4.69 0.03 46.06
N ARG A 803 4.54 -0.67 44.93
CA ARG A 803 4.77 -2.13 44.81
C ARG A 803 6.22 -2.51 44.53
N THR A 804 6.96 -1.64 43.84
CA THR A 804 8.43 -1.69 43.75
C THR A 804 9.02 -1.54 45.15
N ASP A 805 8.27 -0.90 46.05
CA ASP A 805 8.42 -0.96 47.50
C ASP A 805 7.76 -2.21 48.16
N SER A 806 7.77 -3.37 47.50
CA SER A 806 8.07 -4.64 48.21
C SER A 806 9.56 -4.64 48.55
N LEU A 807 9.95 -3.58 49.25
CA LEU A 807 11.28 -3.22 49.63
C LEU A 807 11.85 -4.39 50.40
N VAL A 808 12.85 -5.06 49.81
CA VAL A 808 13.49 -6.19 50.48
C VAL A 808 14.31 -5.67 51.65
N GLN A 809 14.98 -4.51 51.47
CA GLN A 809 15.78 -3.88 52.52
C GLN A 809 16.06 -2.40 52.22
N ARG A 810 15.93 -1.52 53.23
CA ARG A 810 16.46 -0.14 53.26
C ARG A 810 17.69 -0.09 54.15
N LEU A 811 18.76 0.54 53.69
CA LEU A 811 20.01 0.61 54.42
C LEU A 811 20.47 2.06 54.57
N GLN A 812 20.80 2.43 55.81
CA GLN A 812 21.44 3.69 56.17
C GLN A 812 22.95 3.57 55.86
N PRO A 813 23.55 4.48 55.08
CA PRO A 813 24.96 4.40 54.71
C PRO A 813 25.85 4.73 55.92
N LYS A 814 26.36 3.70 56.60
CA LYS A 814 27.50 3.83 57.51
C LYS A 814 28.68 3.08 56.92
N SER A 815 29.55 3.83 56.24
CA SER A 815 30.74 3.38 55.52
C SER A 815 30.48 2.53 54.25
N THR A 816 31.35 2.73 53.28
CA THR A 816 31.27 2.52 51.82
C THR A 816 31.09 1.08 51.32
N GLN A 817 30.70 0.14 52.19
CA GLN A 817 30.61 -1.29 51.88
C GLN A 817 29.37 -1.91 52.52
N ILE A 818 28.44 -2.37 51.69
CA ILE A 818 27.21 -3.02 52.12
C ILE A 818 27.21 -4.47 51.65
N SER A 819 27.14 -5.42 52.58
CA SER A 819 27.00 -6.85 52.26
C SER A 819 25.53 -7.28 52.34
N LEU A 820 25.00 -7.79 51.23
CA LEU A 820 23.63 -8.27 51.06
C LEU A 820 23.62 -9.78 50.84
N ARG A 821 22.81 -10.50 51.64
CA ARG A 821 22.50 -11.91 51.42
C ARG A 821 21.17 -12.02 50.66
N LYS A 822 21.18 -12.61 49.46
CA LYS A 822 19.93 -12.97 48.77
C LYS A 822 19.31 -14.16 49.51
N LYS A 823 18.33 -13.91 50.38
CA LYS A 823 17.49 -14.98 50.96
C LYS A 823 16.39 -15.35 49.95
N ASP A 824 16.37 -16.63 49.59
CA ASP A 824 15.33 -17.39 48.89
C ASP A 824 14.30 -16.57 48.10
N ALA A 825 14.62 -16.26 46.84
CA ALA A 825 13.65 -15.75 45.88
C ALA A 825 13.74 -16.58 44.59
N GLY A 826 12.57 -16.89 44.02
CA GLY A 826 12.44 -17.72 42.82
C GLY A 826 13.26 -17.22 41.63
N ILE A 827 13.64 -18.15 40.76
CA ILE A 827 14.58 -18.01 39.63
C ILE A 827 14.14 -16.94 38.59
N THR A 828 12.93 -16.40 38.67
CA THR A 828 12.28 -15.62 37.60
C THR A 828 12.39 -14.09 37.72
N ASN A 829 12.86 -13.55 38.85
CA ASN A 829 12.79 -12.10 39.11
C ASN A 829 14.18 -11.42 39.05
N GLN A 830 14.27 -10.24 38.43
CA GLN A 830 15.48 -9.43 38.38
C GLN A 830 15.64 -8.56 39.63
N TRP A 831 16.89 -8.46 40.12
CA TRP A 831 17.23 -7.66 41.29
C TRP A 831 17.82 -6.32 40.87
N PHE A 832 17.41 -5.25 41.56
CA PHE A 832 17.86 -3.90 41.30
C PHE A 832 18.32 -3.24 42.58
N VAL A 833 19.35 -2.42 42.45
CA VAL A 833 19.88 -1.58 43.52
C VAL A 833 19.62 -0.15 43.14
N ARG A 834 19.07 0.63 44.09
CA ARG A 834 18.90 2.07 43.96
C ARG A 834 19.69 2.76 45.06
N ALA A 835 20.58 3.66 44.68
CA ALA A 835 21.41 4.46 45.57
C ALA A 835 21.02 5.94 45.43
N LYS A 836 20.32 6.47 46.43
CA LYS A 836 19.88 7.87 46.47
C LYS A 836 21.03 8.75 46.95
N ILE A 837 21.24 9.86 46.25
CA ILE A 837 22.37 10.77 46.49
C ILE A 837 21.87 12.17 46.84
N GLU A 838 22.66 12.89 47.65
CA GLU A 838 22.33 14.24 48.11
C GLU A 838 22.74 15.32 47.09
N LYS A 839 23.85 15.11 46.39
CA LYS A 839 24.33 15.94 45.26
C LYS A 839 24.81 15.05 44.10
N PHE A 840 24.49 15.47 42.88
CA PHE A 840 24.94 14.77 41.67
C PHE A 840 26.44 14.98 41.44
N SER A 841 27.15 13.88 41.20
CA SER A 841 28.53 13.84 40.72
C SER A 841 28.58 12.97 39.45
N PRO A 842 29.30 13.35 38.40
CA PRO A 842 29.37 12.58 37.15
C PRO A 842 30.20 11.28 37.27
N THR A 843 30.78 11.00 38.44
CA THR A 843 31.69 9.85 38.66
C THR A 843 31.16 8.93 39.76
N TYR A 844 30.13 8.14 39.44
CA TYR A 844 29.69 7.04 40.29
C TYR A 844 30.08 5.71 39.66
N SER A 845 30.79 4.88 40.43
CA SER A 845 31.03 3.48 40.07
C SER A 845 30.36 2.60 41.11
N LEU A 846 29.34 1.87 40.68
CA LEU A 846 28.70 0.86 41.52
C LEU A 846 29.42 -0.46 41.32
N ILE A 847 30.12 -0.94 42.34
CA ILE A 847 30.91 -2.17 42.28
C ILE A 847 30.14 -3.25 43.05
N VAL A 848 29.90 -4.39 42.41
CA VAL A 848 29.23 -5.55 43.02
C VAL A 848 30.20 -6.71 43.00
N ASN A 849 30.56 -7.23 44.18
CA ASN A 849 31.56 -8.30 44.34
C ASN A 849 32.90 -8.00 43.64
N GLY A 850 33.34 -6.75 43.67
CA GLY A 850 34.59 -6.33 43.02
C GLY A 850 34.49 -6.04 41.52
N PHE A 851 33.32 -6.26 40.89
CA PHE A 851 33.10 -5.94 39.47
C PHE A 851 32.28 -4.67 39.29
N PRO A 852 32.71 -3.72 38.42
CA PRO A 852 31.90 -2.56 38.10
C PRO A 852 30.62 -2.99 37.37
N VAL A 853 29.49 -2.51 37.87
CA VAL A 853 28.17 -2.69 37.26
C VAL A 853 27.75 -1.37 36.64
N THR A 854 27.17 -1.44 35.44
CA THR A 854 26.62 -0.26 34.77
C THR A 854 25.44 0.27 35.59
N ALA A 855 25.66 1.39 36.27
CA ALA A 855 24.63 2.15 36.94
C ALA A 855 24.18 3.31 36.04
N TRP A 856 22.91 3.66 36.09
CA TRP A 856 22.35 4.83 35.40
C TRP A 856 21.71 5.76 36.42
N TYR A 857 21.86 7.07 36.19
CA TYR A 857 21.16 8.04 37.01
C TYR A 857 19.69 8.06 36.64
N ASN A 858 18.84 7.90 37.64
CA ASN A 858 17.41 8.06 37.54
C ASN A 858 17.03 9.42 38.15
N PRO A 859 16.88 10.49 37.35
CA PRO A 859 16.53 11.82 37.82
C PRO A 859 15.20 11.89 38.57
N PHE A 860 14.26 10.98 38.28
CA PHE A 860 12.96 10.92 38.97
C PHE A 860 13.11 10.51 40.44
N TYR A 861 14.02 9.59 40.75
CA TYR A 861 14.33 9.19 42.13
C TYR A 861 15.51 9.94 42.74
N GLN A 862 16.18 10.79 41.96
CA GLN A 862 17.47 11.40 42.32
C GLN A 862 18.45 10.33 42.83
N ALA A 863 18.52 9.20 42.11
CA ALA A 863 19.23 8.01 42.54
C ALA A 863 19.88 7.28 41.38
N PHE A 864 21.01 6.63 41.62
CA PHE A 864 21.61 5.69 40.67
C PHE A 864 20.97 4.31 40.80
N GLU A 865 20.57 3.72 39.68
CA GLU A 865 20.02 2.37 39.62
C GLU A 865 20.94 1.43 38.86
N ALA A 866 21.03 0.17 39.29
CA ALA A 866 21.82 -0.86 38.63
C ALA A 866 21.13 -2.22 38.68
N ILE A 867 21.26 -3.01 37.61
CA ILE A 867 20.78 -4.40 37.56
C ILE A 867 21.83 -5.30 38.21
N LEU A 868 21.43 -6.10 39.20
CA LEU A 868 22.31 -7.11 39.78
C LEU A 868 22.31 -8.38 38.92
N PRO A 869 23.49 -8.92 38.54
CA PRO A 869 23.56 -10.16 37.78
C PRO A 869 22.89 -11.33 38.51
N PRO A 870 22.20 -12.24 37.78
CA PRO A 870 21.56 -13.42 38.38
C PRO A 870 22.55 -14.34 39.13
N SER A 871 23.81 -14.38 38.70
CA SER A 871 24.88 -15.23 39.25
C SER A 871 25.35 -14.83 40.65
N VAL A 872 25.00 -13.63 41.12
CA VAL A 872 25.44 -13.11 42.42
C VAL A 872 24.55 -13.69 43.52
N LYS A 873 25.03 -14.64 44.34
CA LYS A 873 24.25 -15.24 45.45
C LYS A 873 24.36 -14.45 46.76
N GLU A 874 25.56 -13.96 47.05
CA GLU A 874 25.84 -12.94 48.06
C GLU A 874 26.47 -11.76 47.33
N SER A 875 26.03 -10.54 47.64
CA SER A 875 26.48 -9.32 46.96
C SER A 875 27.06 -8.36 47.98
N THR A 876 28.37 -8.12 47.96
CA THR A 876 28.93 -6.92 48.56
C THR A 876 28.85 -5.80 47.54
N ILE A 877 27.98 -4.83 47.80
CA ILE A 877 27.85 -3.60 47.02
C ILE A 877 28.76 -2.56 47.65
N ILE A 878 29.75 -2.15 46.88
CA ILE A 878 30.63 -1.03 47.19
C ILE A 878 30.20 0.11 46.26
N VAL A 879 29.67 1.18 46.85
CA VAL A 879 29.38 2.40 46.07
C VAL A 879 30.56 3.34 46.24
N ALA A 880 31.45 3.37 45.25
CA ALA A 880 32.53 4.34 45.22
C ALA A 880 31.97 5.69 44.77
N ALA A 881 31.80 6.60 45.72
CA ALA A 881 31.33 7.96 45.52
C ALA A 881 32.14 8.93 46.38
N ASN A 882 32.46 10.11 45.86
CA ASN A 882 33.17 11.15 46.60
C ASN A 882 32.25 11.98 47.54
N ASP A 883 30.92 11.79 47.47
CA ASP A 883 29.92 12.55 48.22
C ASP A 883 28.99 11.66 49.08
N THR A 884 28.30 12.28 50.06
CA THR A 884 27.42 11.62 51.04
C THR A 884 26.23 10.94 50.39
N LEU A 885 26.26 9.61 50.41
CA LEU A 885 25.14 8.76 50.01
C LEU A 885 24.03 8.86 51.07
N HIS A 886 22.76 8.94 50.66
CA HIS A 886 21.63 9.16 51.59
C HIS A 886 20.90 7.85 51.92
N GLU A 887 20.66 6.99 50.93
CA GLU A 887 19.88 5.76 51.09
C GLU A 887 20.26 4.73 50.03
N ILE A 888 20.36 3.46 50.42
CA ILE A 888 20.42 2.33 49.47
C ILE A 888 19.19 1.45 49.67
N SER A 889 18.49 1.17 48.58
CA SER A 889 17.37 0.25 48.54
C SER A 889 17.61 -0.88 47.55
N LEU A 890 17.19 -2.08 47.96
CA LEU A 890 17.21 -3.29 47.14
C LEU A 890 15.77 -3.70 46.85
N PHE A 891 15.44 -3.89 45.58
CA PHE A 891 14.11 -4.29 45.15
C PHE A 891 14.17 -5.32 44.02
N GLN A 892 13.03 -5.96 43.81
CA GLN A 892 12.87 -7.04 42.87
C GLN A 892 11.74 -6.72 41.90
N SER A 893 11.94 -6.98 40.61
CA SER A 893 10.90 -6.80 39.58
C SER A 893 10.84 -8.01 38.66
N LYS A 894 9.62 -8.34 38.22
CA LYS A 894 9.33 -9.38 37.21
C LYS A 894 9.79 -8.94 35.81
N TYR A 895 9.79 -7.64 35.54
CA TYR A 895 10.17 -7.04 34.25
C TYR A 895 11.39 -6.13 34.39
N SER A 896 12.16 -5.99 33.32
CA SER A 896 13.30 -5.06 33.28
C SER A 896 12.80 -3.62 33.37
N LEU A 897 13.48 -2.74 34.12
CA LEU A 897 13.12 -1.33 34.14
C LEU A 897 13.43 -0.64 32.80
N ASP A 898 12.61 0.34 32.43
CA ASP A 898 12.85 1.16 31.24
C ASP A 898 14.02 2.14 31.45
N THR A 899 15.19 1.66 31.06
CA THR A 899 16.43 2.44 30.96
C THR A 899 16.64 3.05 29.58
N VAL A 900 15.85 2.67 28.58
CA VAL A 900 16.07 3.01 27.17
C VAL A 900 15.48 4.37 26.86
N SER A 901 14.24 4.62 27.28
CA SER A 901 13.57 5.91 27.05
C SER A 901 14.23 7.10 27.75
N ARG A 902 15.17 6.84 28.66
CA ARG A 902 15.92 7.86 29.41
C ARG A 902 17.31 8.14 28.86
N LYS A 903 17.77 7.35 27.88
CA LYS A 903 19.06 7.61 27.23
C LYS A 903 18.97 8.84 26.34
N ALA A 904 20.10 9.53 26.19
CA ALA A 904 20.20 10.65 25.28
C ALA A 904 19.79 10.24 23.86
N GLN A 905 18.75 10.90 23.35
CA GLN A 905 18.24 10.68 22.00
C GLN A 905 18.84 11.70 21.03
N LYS A 906 19.00 11.28 19.78
CA LYS A 906 19.55 12.12 18.72
C LYS A 906 18.57 12.20 17.56
N PHE A 907 17.95 13.37 17.37
CA PHE A 907 16.96 13.59 16.32
C PHE A 907 17.58 14.36 15.15
N ASP A 908 17.43 13.85 13.93
CA ASP A 908 17.78 14.57 12.70
C ASP A 908 16.55 15.30 12.17
N LEU A 909 16.51 16.61 12.39
CA LEU A 909 15.43 17.50 11.96
C LEU A 909 15.60 17.97 10.51
N MET A 910 16.72 17.63 9.84
CA MET A 910 17.05 18.09 8.49
C MET A 910 16.83 19.61 8.35
N LYS A 911 15.94 20.08 7.47
CA LYS A 911 15.64 21.51 7.25
C LYS A 911 14.40 22.01 8.01
N LEU A 912 13.78 21.20 8.86
CA LEU A 912 12.56 21.60 9.59
C LEU A 912 12.72 22.90 10.38
N PRO A 913 13.82 23.15 11.13
CA PRO A 913 13.92 24.37 11.92
C PRO A 913 13.92 25.64 11.07
N TYR A 914 14.51 25.58 9.88
CA TYR A 914 14.47 26.66 8.90
C TYR A 914 13.04 26.91 8.40
N VAL A 915 12.32 25.84 8.06
CA VAL A 915 10.94 25.90 7.55
C VAL A 915 10.01 26.54 8.58
N GLU A 916 10.09 26.12 9.84
CA GLU A 916 9.31 26.73 10.92
C GLU A 916 9.70 28.19 11.16
N GLY A 917 10.98 28.52 11.14
CA GLY A 917 11.45 29.86 11.43
C GLY A 917 11.16 30.91 10.35
N GLN A 918 10.92 30.51 9.09
CA GLN A 918 10.35 31.41 8.08
C GLN A 918 8.89 31.78 8.39
N TYR A 919 8.13 30.85 8.95
CA TYR A 919 6.72 31.06 9.29
C TYR A 919 6.52 31.83 10.60
N GLY A 920 7.38 31.58 11.60
CA GLY A 920 7.35 32.28 12.89
C GLY A 920 7.43 33.81 12.78
N LYS A 921 7.94 34.36 11.65
CA LYS A 921 7.96 35.81 11.38
C LYS A 921 6.57 36.41 11.03
N GLN A 922 5.56 35.62 10.69
CA GLN A 922 4.21 36.10 10.33
C GLN A 922 3.14 35.87 11.42
N SER A 923 3.43 35.11 12.47
CA SER A 923 2.51 34.80 13.56
C SER A 923 2.53 35.88 14.65
N ASN A 924 1.94 37.04 14.38
CA ASN A 924 1.70 38.08 15.40
C ASN A 924 0.46 37.78 16.29
N SER A 925 -0.15 36.59 16.22
CA SER A 925 -1.48 36.32 16.81
C SER A 925 -1.53 35.30 17.95
N ILE A 926 -0.38 34.83 18.44
CA ILE A 926 -0.30 34.13 19.73
C ILE A 926 0.74 34.90 20.54
N ALA A 927 0.41 35.26 21.78
CA ALA A 927 1.34 35.92 22.69
C ALA A 927 2.51 34.97 22.98
N GLU A 928 3.51 34.95 22.12
CA GLU A 928 4.79 34.27 22.38
C GLU A 928 5.50 35.06 23.48
N GLU A 929 5.43 34.56 24.70
CA GLU A 929 6.19 35.12 25.82
C GLU A 929 7.64 34.71 25.65
N LYS A 930 8.51 35.67 25.29
CA LYS A 930 9.96 35.45 25.31
C LYS A 930 10.37 35.16 26.75
N LEU A 931 10.68 33.89 27.03
CA LEU A 931 11.07 33.43 28.37
C LEU A 931 12.48 33.92 28.78
N SER A 932 13.29 34.40 27.84
CA SER A 932 14.63 34.91 28.12
C SER A 932 15.03 36.06 27.19
N GLU A 933 15.84 37.00 27.70
CA GLU A 933 16.64 37.90 26.86
C GLU A 933 17.56 37.08 25.93
N PRO A 934 18.08 37.65 24.81
CA PRO A 934 19.01 36.96 23.92
C PRO A 934 20.20 36.38 24.71
N LEU A 935 20.29 35.05 24.77
CA LEU A 935 21.13 34.35 25.74
C LEU A 935 22.63 34.30 25.39
N VAL A 936 23.07 34.84 24.25
CA VAL A 936 24.47 35.15 23.84
C VAL A 936 24.57 35.37 22.31
N SER A 937 25.48 36.24 21.85
CA SER A 937 26.01 36.26 20.48
C SER A 937 27.45 35.71 20.47
N GLY A 938 27.79 34.87 19.49
CA GLY A 938 29.07 34.15 19.51
C GLY A 938 29.61 33.83 18.11
N LYS A 939 30.94 33.72 18.01
CA LYS A 939 31.66 33.27 16.80
C LYS A 939 32.59 32.12 17.18
N GLY A 940 32.56 31.03 16.43
CA GLY A 940 33.44 29.87 16.60
C GLY A 940 32.72 28.55 16.31
N ARG A 941 33.47 27.45 16.28
CA ARG A 941 32.94 26.10 15.97
C ARG A 941 31.95 25.57 17.03
N TYR A 942 32.11 26.00 18.28
CA TYR A 942 31.25 25.62 19.40
C TYR A 942 30.70 26.87 20.08
N VAL A 943 29.40 26.91 20.33
CA VAL A 943 28.75 27.95 21.14
C VAL A 943 28.05 27.28 22.32
N CYS A 944 28.48 27.59 23.53
CA CYS A 944 27.89 27.09 24.76
C CYS A 944 27.04 28.19 25.40
N VAL A 945 25.80 27.85 25.77
CA VAL A 945 24.82 28.79 26.32
C VAL A 945 24.25 28.23 27.62
N PRO A 946 24.24 29.00 28.73
CA PRO A 946 23.51 28.59 29.93
C PRO A 946 22.03 28.42 29.64
N ALA A 947 21.43 27.33 30.12
CA ALA A 947 20.01 27.01 29.98
C ALA A 947 19.28 27.04 31.34
N SER A 948 19.94 27.56 32.39
CA SER A 948 19.39 27.71 33.72
C SER A 948 18.14 28.61 33.70
N GLY A 949 16.96 28.03 33.93
CA GLY A 949 15.66 28.72 33.90
C GLY A 949 14.67 28.21 32.85
N VAL A 950 15.04 27.22 32.01
CA VAL A 950 14.11 26.55 31.09
C VAL A 950 12.99 25.88 31.90
N MET A 951 11.73 26.26 31.64
CA MET A 951 10.58 25.63 32.27
C MET A 951 10.42 24.20 31.77
N VAL A 952 10.64 23.22 32.65
CA VAL A 952 10.31 21.81 32.37
C VAL A 952 8.79 21.65 32.28
N ASN A 953 8.34 20.59 31.60
CA ASN A 953 6.93 20.26 31.42
C ASN A 953 6.10 21.26 30.59
N GLN A 954 6.75 22.06 29.74
CA GLN A 954 6.10 23.02 28.86
C GLN A 954 6.55 22.88 27.41
N PHE A 955 5.74 23.44 26.50
CA PHE A 955 6.03 23.50 25.07
C PHE A 955 7.12 24.53 24.79
N ASN A 956 8.36 24.07 24.89
CA ASN A 956 9.51 24.91 24.59
C ASN A 956 9.99 24.68 23.15
N THR A 957 10.34 25.78 22.50
CA THR A 957 11.15 25.77 21.28
C THR A 957 12.39 26.63 21.48
N ILE A 958 13.50 26.23 20.88
CA ILE A 958 14.69 27.08 20.81
C ILE A 958 14.61 27.85 19.49
N GLN A 959 14.62 29.17 19.56
CA GLN A 959 14.84 30.01 18.39
C GLN A 959 16.32 30.39 18.31
N LEU A 960 16.94 30.01 17.21
CA LEU A 960 18.31 30.37 16.85
C LEU A 960 18.26 31.33 15.66
N GLN A 961 18.73 32.56 15.82
CA GLN A 961 18.86 33.53 14.73
C GLN A 961 20.28 33.53 14.20
N MET A 962 20.43 33.28 12.90
CA MET A 962 21.73 33.33 12.24
C MET A 962 21.63 33.69 10.76
N GLN A 963 22.73 34.20 10.22
CA GLN A 963 22.88 34.52 8.81
C GLN A 963 24.00 33.66 8.21
N ALA A 964 23.69 32.92 7.14
CA ALA A 964 24.66 32.06 6.46
C ALA A 964 24.67 32.38 4.96
N VAL A 965 25.57 33.26 4.51
CA VAL A 965 25.45 33.86 3.16
C VAL A 965 26.01 32.96 2.05
N LYS A 966 26.99 32.08 2.32
CA LYS A 966 27.78 31.44 1.23
C LYS A 966 27.93 29.91 1.26
N GLN A 967 27.76 29.25 2.40
CA GLN A 967 27.90 27.79 2.49
C GLN A 967 26.86 27.23 3.49
N GLY A 968 26.24 26.12 3.12
CA GLY A 968 25.40 25.34 4.03
C GLY A 968 26.24 24.34 4.81
N GLY A 969 25.76 23.92 5.98
CA GLY A 969 26.36 22.85 6.76
C GLY A 969 25.41 22.39 7.85
N LYS A 970 25.92 21.77 8.91
CA LYS A 970 25.07 21.18 9.95
C LYS A 970 25.33 21.80 11.32
N ILE A 971 24.26 21.97 12.08
CA ILE A 971 24.32 22.30 13.50
C ILE A 971 23.86 21.10 14.29
N THR A 972 24.65 20.73 15.29
CA THR A 972 24.23 19.81 16.36
C THR A 972 23.97 20.64 17.62
N CYS A 973 22.71 20.79 18.00
CA CYS A 973 22.31 21.37 19.29
C CYS A 973 22.20 20.23 20.30
N SER A 974 23.17 20.13 21.21
CA SER A 974 23.18 19.16 22.30
C SER A 974 22.83 19.85 23.61
N TYR A 975 22.06 19.20 24.47
CA TYR A 975 21.68 19.76 25.77
C TYR A 975 22.12 18.86 26.91
N TYR A 976 22.57 19.50 27.98
CA TYR A 976 23.22 18.84 29.10
C TYR A 976 22.53 19.22 30.41
N LYS A 977 22.49 18.27 31.33
CA LYS A 977 22.06 18.47 32.72
C LYS A 977 23.14 17.91 33.63
N ASN A 978 23.62 18.71 34.57
CA ASN A 978 24.71 18.35 35.49
C ASN A 978 25.95 17.71 34.81
N GLY A 979 26.32 18.17 33.60
CA GLY A 979 27.48 17.66 32.86
C GLY A 979 27.26 16.37 32.03
N GLY A 980 26.08 15.74 32.11
CA GLY A 980 25.72 14.60 31.24
C GLY A 980 24.85 15.04 30.05
N GLU A 981 25.17 14.57 28.84
CA GLU A 981 24.35 14.79 27.64
C GLU A 981 22.97 14.14 27.85
N GLN A 982 21.91 14.92 27.65
CA GLN A 982 20.52 14.46 27.80
C GLN A 982 19.84 14.23 26.44
N GLY A 983 20.38 14.80 25.37
CA GLY A 983 19.94 14.58 23.99
C GLY A 983 20.53 15.60 23.03
N SER A 984 20.27 15.40 21.75
CA SER A 984 20.72 16.29 20.69
C SER A 984 19.76 16.36 19.49
N PHE A 985 19.80 17.50 18.82
CA PHE A 985 19.10 17.78 17.58
C PHE A 985 20.11 18.16 16.50
N ILE A 986 20.03 17.52 15.34
CA ILE A 986 20.82 17.87 14.17
C ILE A 986 19.92 18.52 13.13
N PHE A 987 20.39 19.59 12.50
CA PHE A 987 19.69 20.21 11.37
C PHE A 987 20.64 20.86 10.37
N ASP A 988 20.16 21.02 9.15
CA ASP A 988 20.84 21.65 8.03
C ASP A 988 20.64 23.18 8.09
N VAL A 989 21.73 23.92 7.99
CA VAL A 989 21.75 25.37 7.82
C VAL A 989 21.58 25.68 6.34
N VAL A 990 20.53 26.43 6.00
CA VAL A 990 20.22 26.84 4.64
C VAL A 990 20.82 28.22 4.38
N PRO A 991 21.59 28.41 3.28
CA PRO A 991 22.12 29.71 2.95
C PRO A 991 21.03 30.77 2.76
N SER A 992 21.24 31.96 3.31
CA SER A 992 20.29 33.08 3.27
C SER A 992 21.02 34.41 3.40
N ASP A 993 20.64 35.37 2.56
CA ASP A 993 21.15 36.74 2.57
C ASP A 993 20.62 37.56 3.77
N ARG A 994 19.67 37.01 4.53
CA ARG A 994 19.07 37.65 5.70
C ARG A 994 19.23 36.78 6.93
N ALA A 995 19.29 37.43 8.09
CA ALA A 995 19.14 36.75 9.37
C ALA A 995 17.85 35.91 9.40
N THR A 996 18.02 34.61 9.58
CA THR A 996 16.95 33.62 9.53
C THR A 996 16.79 33.01 10.91
N ASN A 997 15.54 32.87 11.35
CA ASN A 997 15.22 32.16 12.57
C ASN A 997 15.20 30.67 12.27
N TYR A 998 15.74 29.87 13.15
CA TYR A 998 15.65 28.42 13.16
C TYR A 998 14.90 28.03 14.43
N ILE A 999 13.73 27.41 14.30
CA ILE A 999 12.88 27.02 15.44
C ILE A 999 13.05 25.52 15.67
N ILE A 1000 13.64 25.15 16.81
CA ILE A 1000 13.95 23.76 17.16
C ILE A 1000 12.87 23.27 18.15
N PRO A 1001 12.09 22.23 17.78
CA PRO A 1001 11.01 21.69 18.63
C PRO A 1001 11.57 20.78 19.72
N VAL A 1002 12.27 21.36 20.69
CA VAL A 1002 12.99 20.62 21.74
C VAL A 1002 12.07 19.81 22.66
N ALA A 1003 10.81 20.24 22.83
CA ALA A 1003 9.78 19.48 23.54
C ALA A 1003 9.48 18.09 22.93
N SER A 1004 9.93 17.80 21.69
CA SER A 1004 9.79 16.48 21.07
C SER A 1004 10.64 15.36 21.72
N GLN A 1005 11.55 15.68 22.64
CA GLN A 1005 12.34 14.67 23.37
C GLN A 1005 11.91 14.58 24.83
N PHE A 1006 11.69 13.36 25.31
CA PHE A 1006 11.26 13.07 26.69
C PHE A 1006 12.21 13.68 27.73
N ASN A 1007 13.53 13.53 27.54
CA ASN A 1007 14.54 14.01 28.47
C ASN A 1007 14.54 15.54 28.60
N TRP A 1008 14.42 16.26 27.48
CA TRP A 1008 14.24 17.71 27.50
C TRP A 1008 12.99 18.09 28.29
N PHE A 1009 11.87 17.46 27.96
CA PHE A 1009 10.56 17.79 28.51
C PHE A 1009 10.54 17.63 30.04
N ASN A 1010 11.05 16.52 30.56
CA ASN A 1010 10.94 16.18 31.98
C ASN A 1010 12.13 16.63 32.85
N PHE A 1011 13.35 16.71 32.31
CA PHE A 1011 14.55 17.00 33.11
C PHE A 1011 15.15 18.39 32.82
N GLY A 1012 14.80 18.98 31.68
CA GLY A 1012 15.33 20.25 31.23
C GLY A 1012 16.83 20.19 30.91
N ALA A 1013 17.46 21.36 30.87
CA ALA A 1013 18.88 21.51 30.60
C ALA A 1013 19.48 22.62 31.48
N ASP A 1014 20.76 22.48 31.84
CA ASP A 1014 21.54 23.53 32.48
C ASP A 1014 22.43 24.27 31.46
N SER A 1015 22.75 23.60 30.34
CA SER A 1015 23.52 24.19 29.25
C SER A 1015 23.17 23.59 27.89
N LEU A 1016 23.24 24.41 26.86
CA LEU A 1016 23.16 24.05 25.45
C LEU A 1016 24.52 24.19 24.79
N VAL A 1017 24.86 23.25 23.92
CA VAL A 1017 26.08 23.29 23.12
C VAL A 1017 25.69 23.15 21.65
N PHE A 1018 25.99 24.18 20.86
CA PHE A 1018 25.83 24.18 19.42
C PHE A 1018 27.18 23.89 18.77
N GLU A 1019 27.30 22.73 18.12
CA GLU A 1019 28.46 22.39 17.29
C GLU A 1019 28.15 22.64 15.81
N LEU A 1020 29.02 23.40 15.16
CA LEU A 1020 28.98 23.68 13.71
C LEU A 1020 29.89 22.69 12.97
N THR A 1021 29.31 21.90 12.06
CA THR A 1021 30.03 20.97 11.20
C THR A 1021 29.96 21.42 9.74
N ASN A 1022 31.12 21.46 9.06
CA ASN A 1022 31.27 21.94 7.67
C ASN A 1022 30.85 23.41 7.46
N LEU A 1023 30.96 24.23 8.50
CA LEU A 1023 30.72 25.67 8.51
C LEU A 1023 31.94 26.35 9.15
N HIS A 1024 32.70 27.13 8.36
CA HIS A 1024 33.81 27.94 8.89
C HIS A 1024 33.27 29.31 9.34
N ASP A 1025 33.33 29.59 10.64
CA ASP A 1025 33.06 30.89 11.29
C ASP A 1025 31.77 31.62 10.84
N PHE A 1026 30.61 31.18 11.35
CA PHE A 1026 29.33 31.87 11.15
C PHE A 1026 28.88 32.61 12.42
N PRO A 1027 28.40 33.86 12.30
CA PRO A 1027 27.87 34.59 13.44
C PRO A 1027 26.49 34.04 13.84
N ILE A 1028 26.39 33.50 15.05
CA ILE A 1028 25.09 33.34 15.71
C ILE A 1028 24.71 34.72 16.26
N GLU A 1029 23.66 35.32 15.72
CA GLU A 1029 23.22 36.67 16.08
C GLU A 1029 22.51 36.68 17.43
N SER A 1030 21.61 35.71 17.64
CA SER A 1030 20.93 35.53 18.91
C SER A 1030 20.44 34.10 19.08
N ILE A 1031 20.36 33.66 20.34
CA ILE A 1031 19.67 32.45 20.76
C ILE A 1031 18.63 32.87 21.79
N SER A 1032 17.37 32.48 21.60
CA SER A 1032 16.29 32.76 22.52
C SER A 1032 15.44 31.52 22.73
N LEU A 1033 15.02 31.29 23.97
CA LEU A 1033 14.03 30.26 24.29
C LEU A 1033 12.63 30.86 24.17
N ILE A 1034 11.72 30.13 23.52
CA ILE A 1034 10.33 30.53 23.33
C ILE A 1034 9.44 29.46 23.93
N ALA A 1035 8.57 29.85 24.87
CA ALA A 1035 7.41 29.04 25.24
C ALA A 1035 6.27 29.33 24.27
N LYS A 1036 5.61 28.25 23.81
CA LYS A 1036 4.42 28.33 22.97
C LYS A 1036 3.16 27.94 23.73
#